data_AF-A0A2V1EBN8-F1
#
_entry.id   AF-A0A2V1EBN8-F1
#
_cell.length_a   1.000
_cell.length_b   1.000
_cell.length_c   1.000
_cell.angle_alpha   90.00
_cell.angle_beta   90.00
_cell.angle_gamma   90.00
#
_symmetry.space_group_name_H-M   'P 1'
#
loop_
_entity.id
_entity.type
_entity.pdbx_description
1 polymer ?
#
loop_
_entity_poly.entity_id
_entity_poly.type
_entity_poly.pdbx_seq_one_letter_code
_entity_poly.pdbx_strand_id
1 'polypeptide(L)'
;MAVERDATPRPRPRVLLYILRQDVRLADNPIFHAVSTQSSLDPDRKVKQQRDTDSKPRNDSPLSHEHIPYFTHLLPVYIFPANQVEVSGFIANPADRSPYPQSRSQIAGLWRTGPHRARFMAQGVWDLKQRLENLQCGSGLEIRVGLIEEAVEDILGWYAGGEEDASSCGADVVGIWMTSHEGTEERTTEARVKRIAERNNIDFRLWDDEKYYIDDQDLPFHDISDLPNVYTTFRKSVEPLRSRPRRTIPAPTQLPPLPPEVPPQRHPFQIPSNLDSLIQALLSPLEDELTNGPDHPPQWPDNVDSAHPFGGGETEAQNRLNHLVSQGAISSYKATRNGMLGEDFSTKLSAFLAQGHQTARQIHWAMVDFEEGRGPGRGASGYGKGENEGTAAIRFELLWRDYMRLYARKFGCRMYRLYGVHNTWNSSRWGGDGNDGQKGRKRFKLLDQSGGAGDNPERTKEAFARFRAGRTGIGLIDASNRELILTGYTSNRARQNVASFLSSHLGIDWRVGAEWYEYLLTDYDMANNWGNWQYVAGVGNDPRQGRIFNPVKQALDYDKKGEYIRAWVPELRGVDLKKDYGAGNEEIDQGKLMGLYQAWRLPEGEKQKLGLKGLDWVEHPLTRIQFSVGRGKGAQGSEARGRGRGRRGGSRGREKGFRRLGSDERSERMGIGADG
;
A
#
# COMPACT_ATOMS: atom_id res chain seq x y z
N MET A 1 -8.01 47.78 -54.28
CA MET A 1 -8.77 47.00 -53.28
C MET A 1 -7.78 46.49 -52.26
N ALA A 2 -7.74 47.08 -51.07
CA ALA A 2 -7.07 46.46 -49.93
C ALA A 2 -8.11 45.59 -49.23
N VAL A 3 -7.79 44.32 -49.00
CA VAL A 3 -8.61 43.47 -48.13
C VAL A 3 -8.05 43.64 -46.73
N GLU A 4 -8.65 44.52 -45.94
CA GLU A 4 -8.44 44.55 -44.50
C GLU A 4 -8.84 43.17 -43.97
N ARG A 5 -7.85 42.43 -43.45
CA ARG A 5 -8.13 41.26 -42.63
C ARG A 5 -8.55 41.78 -41.27
N ASP A 6 -9.85 41.84 -41.05
CA ASP A 6 -10.45 42.06 -39.74
C ASP A 6 -10.09 40.88 -38.83
N ALA A 7 -8.90 40.97 -38.24
CA ALA A 7 -8.33 39.96 -37.36
C ALA A 7 -8.80 40.26 -35.94
N THR A 8 -10.05 39.89 -35.65
CA THR A 8 -10.51 39.76 -34.27
C THR A 8 -9.49 38.92 -33.48
N PRO A 9 -8.93 39.43 -32.37
CA PRO A 9 -7.92 38.68 -31.62
C PRO A 9 -8.55 37.39 -31.12
N ARG A 10 -7.92 36.25 -31.42
CA ARG A 10 -8.40 34.95 -30.93
C ARG A 10 -8.45 35.00 -29.40
N PRO A 11 -9.54 34.55 -28.76
CA PRO A 11 -9.61 34.53 -27.30
C PRO A 11 -8.49 33.64 -26.75
N ARG A 12 -7.75 34.16 -25.77
CA ARG A 12 -6.61 33.47 -25.15
C ARG A 12 -7.05 32.13 -24.56
N PRO A 13 -6.27 31.03 -24.70
CA PRO A 13 -6.62 29.75 -24.10
C PRO A 13 -6.85 29.86 -22.59
N ARG A 14 -7.99 29.37 -22.10
CA ARG A 14 -8.34 29.33 -20.67
C ARG A 14 -8.07 27.92 -20.17
N VAL A 15 -6.97 27.73 -19.44
CA VAL A 15 -6.43 26.43 -19.08
C VAL A 15 -6.80 26.05 -17.66
N LEU A 16 -7.46 24.90 -17.49
CA LEU A 16 -7.58 24.23 -16.21
C LEU A 16 -6.39 23.28 -16.03
N LEU A 17 -5.56 23.52 -15.02
CA LEU A 17 -4.43 22.67 -14.66
C LEU A 17 -4.91 21.56 -13.69
N TYR A 18 -4.80 20.29 -14.09
CA TYR A 18 -5.08 19.15 -13.20
C TYR A 18 -3.76 18.47 -12.83
N ILE A 19 -3.37 18.57 -11.56
CA ILE A 19 -2.20 17.89 -11.00
C ILE A 19 -2.61 16.51 -10.47
N LEU A 20 -2.20 15.46 -11.19
CA LEU A 20 -2.42 14.07 -10.81
C LEU A 20 -1.41 13.61 -9.76
N ARG A 21 -1.85 12.70 -8.88
CA ARG A 21 -1.04 12.03 -7.85
C ARG A 21 -1.33 10.54 -7.80
N GLN A 22 -1.96 10.01 -6.75
CA GLN A 22 -2.33 8.59 -6.66
C GLN A 22 -3.80 8.37 -7.10
N ASP A 23 -4.13 8.94 -8.25
CA ASP A 23 -5.44 8.91 -8.91
C ASP A 23 -5.28 8.68 -10.42
N VAL A 24 -4.23 7.95 -10.80
CA VAL A 24 -3.79 7.65 -12.18
C VAL A 24 -4.74 6.66 -12.88
N ARG A 25 -5.96 7.13 -13.18
CA ARG A 25 -7.01 6.40 -13.90
C ARG A 25 -7.99 7.38 -14.56
N LEU A 26 -8.67 6.93 -15.60
CA LEU A 26 -9.76 7.63 -16.26
C LEU A 26 -11.14 7.25 -15.68
N ALA A 27 -11.37 5.95 -15.43
CA ALA A 27 -12.63 5.48 -14.85
C ALA A 27 -12.74 5.77 -13.35
N ASP A 28 -13.95 6.09 -12.87
CA ASP A 28 -14.21 6.42 -11.47
C ASP A 28 -13.29 7.55 -10.91
N ASN A 29 -12.88 8.49 -11.77
CA ASN A 29 -12.07 9.66 -11.43
C ASN A 29 -12.98 10.92 -11.32
N PRO A 30 -13.15 11.51 -10.13
CA PRO A 30 -14.10 12.61 -9.93
C PRO A 30 -13.70 13.88 -10.68
N ILE A 31 -12.41 14.11 -10.88
CA ILE A 31 -11.89 15.30 -11.55
C ILE A 31 -12.14 15.21 -13.06
N PHE A 32 -11.73 14.13 -13.74
CA PHE A 32 -12.02 13.96 -15.17
C PHE A 32 -13.53 13.94 -15.46
N HIS A 33 -14.33 13.30 -14.60
CA HIS A 33 -15.79 13.31 -14.71
C HIS A 33 -16.37 14.73 -14.56
N ALA A 34 -15.93 15.47 -13.54
CA ALA A 34 -16.37 16.86 -13.32
C ALA A 34 -15.96 17.80 -14.45
N VAL A 35 -14.80 17.59 -15.08
CA VAL A 35 -14.38 18.35 -16.25
C VAL A 35 -15.28 18.06 -17.45
N SER A 36 -15.52 16.79 -17.78
CA SER A 36 -16.39 16.40 -18.93
C SER A 36 -17.84 16.89 -18.81
N THR A 37 -18.36 16.95 -17.57
CA THR A 37 -19.71 17.46 -17.29
C THR A 37 -19.78 18.98 -17.27
N GLN A 38 -18.72 19.67 -16.84
CA GLN A 38 -18.68 21.14 -16.87
C GLN A 38 -18.37 21.69 -18.27
N SER A 39 -17.63 20.96 -19.12
CA SER A 39 -17.48 21.31 -20.53
C SER A 39 -18.75 21.06 -21.37
N SER A 40 -19.79 20.46 -20.80
CA SER A 40 -21.06 20.13 -21.47
C SER A 40 -22.30 20.76 -20.82
N LEU A 41 -22.13 21.65 -19.82
CA LEU A 41 -23.24 22.27 -19.10
C LEU A 41 -23.20 23.81 -19.14
N ASP A 42 -24.36 24.37 -19.47
CA ASP A 42 -24.71 25.79 -19.37
C ASP A 42 -24.59 26.29 -17.90
N PRO A 43 -23.89 27.40 -17.59
CA PRO A 43 -23.59 27.82 -16.22
C PRO A 43 -24.79 28.16 -15.32
N ASP A 44 -25.98 28.37 -15.89
CA ASP A 44 -27.18 28.88 -15.20
C ASP A 44 -27.69 27.99 -14.05
N ARG A 45 -27.15 26.78 -13.88
CA ARG A 45 -27.50 25.87 -12.79
C ARG A 45 -26.94 26.26 -11.41
N LYS A 46 -26.24 27.40 -11.28
CA LYS A 46 -25.58 27.84 -10.02
C LYS A 46 -26.13 29.11 -9.34
N VAL A 47 -27.37 29.55 -9.60
CA VAL A 47 -28.08 30.51 -8.73
C VAL A 47 -29.53 30.11 -8.45
N LYS A 48 -29.74 28.99 -7.73
CA LYS A 48 -31.08 28.65 -7.17
C LYS A 48 -31.08 27.77 -5.91
N GLN A 49 -30.22 28.11 -4.96
CA GLN A 49 -30.50 27.88 -3.54
C GLN A 49 -30.28 29.20 -2.79
N GLN A 50 -31.22 29.52 -1.88
CA GLN A 50 -31.33 30.79 -1.15
C GLN A 50 -31.51 32.07 -1.99
N ARG A 51 -32.78 32.38 -2.30
CA ARG A 51 -33.44 33.64 -1.87
C ARG A 51 -34.92 33.61 -2.29
N ASP A 52 -35.79 33.33 -1.32
CA ASP A 52 -37.14 33.87 -1.37
C ASP A 52 -37.07 35.38 -1.06
N THR A 53 -37.61 36.22 -1.94
CA THR A 53 -38.51 37.35 -1.63
C THR A 53 -38.77 38.20 -2.89
N ASP A 54 -39.97 38.75 -2.95
CA ASP A 54 -40.58 39.53 -4.03
C ASP A 54 -39.68 40.49 -4.83
N SER A 55 -39.83 40.47 -6.17
CA SER A 55 -40.13 41.67 -6.96
C SER A 55 -40.55 41.34 -8.40
N LYS A 56 -41.38 42.22 -9.00
CA LYS A 56 -41.96 42.08 -10.35
C LYS A 56 -40.91 42.30 -11.46
N PRO A 57 -41.10 41.70 -12.65
CA PRO A 57 -40.15 41.84 -13.76
C PRO A 57 -40.16 43.26 -14.34
N ARG A 58 -38.97 43.79 -14.62
CA ARG A 58 -38.77 44.85 -15.62
C ARG A 58 -38.25 44.25 -16.92
N ASN A 59 -38.60 44.90 -18.01
CA ASN A 59 -38.45 44.41 -19.37
C ASN A 59 -37.25 45.11 -20.03
N ASP A 60 -36.07 44.47 -20.01
CA ASP A 60 -34.86 44.97 -20.67
C ASP A 60 -34.40 43.99 -21.77
N SER A 61 -33.89 44.57 -22.86
CA SER A 61 -33.65 43.88 -24.14
C SER A 61 -32.46 42.91 -24.10
N PRO A 62 -32.50 41.76 -24.79
CA PRO A 62 -31.39 40.81 -24.81
C PRO A 62 -30.25 41.29 -25.71
N LEU A 63 -29.28 42.00 -25.13
CA LEU A 63 -27.93 42.07 -25.68
C LEU A 63 -27.23 40.73 -25.38
N SER A 64 -26.79 40.05 -26.43
CA SER A 64 -26.13 38.76 -26.34
C SER A 64 -24.74 38.90 -25.70
N HIS A 65 -24.66 38.70 -24.39
CA HIS A 65 -23.40 38.35 -23.75
C HIS A 65 -22.96 36.98 -24.27
N GLU A 66 -21.86 36.93 -25.02
CA GLU A 66 -21.20 35.66 -25.36
C GLU A 66 -20.72 35.00 -24.06
N HIS A 67 -21.32 33.88 -23.70
CA HIS A 67 -20.99 33.16 -22.47
C HIS A 67 -19.63 32.49 -22.61
N ILE A 68 -18.59 33.11 -22.02
CA ILE A 68 -17.24 32.55 -21.99
C ILE A 68 -17.22 31.37 -21.00
N PRO A 69 -16.86 30.14 -21.44
CA PRO A 69 -16.77 28.99 -20.54
C PRO A 69 -15.64 29.17 -19.52
N TYR A 70 -15.81 28.56 -18.35
CA TYR A 70 -14.88 28.72 -17.22
C TYR A 70 -13.43 28.41 -17.62
N PHE A 71 -13.21 27.27 -18.27
CA PHE A 71 -12.01 26.89 -19.01
C PHE A 71 -12.39 26.46 -20.44
N THR A 72 -11.44 26.55 -21.38
CA THR A 72 -11.57 26.03 -22.75
C THR A 72 -10.66 24.82 -23.01
N HIS A 73 -9.58 24.66 -22.22
CA HIS A 73 -8.59 23.61 -22.37
C HIS A 73 -8.32 22.94 -21.01
N LEU A 74 -7.95 21.67 -21.04
CA LEU A 74 -7.52 20.91 -19.88
C LEU A 74 -6.03 20.57 -20.04
N LEU A 75 -5.24 20.78 -18.99
CA LEU A 75 -3.85 20.35 -18.93
C LEU A 75 -3.67 19.36 -17.77
N PRO A 76 -3.83 18.05 -18.00
CA PRO A 76 -3.49 17.02 -17.04
C PRO A 76 -1.97 16.88 -16.96
N VAL A 77 -1.42 16.94 -15.74
CA VAL A 77 0.03 16.82 -15.50
C VAL A 77 0.28 15.82 -14.39
N TYR A 78 1.13 14.83 -14.66
CA TYR A 78 1.72 13.96 -13.66
C TYR A 78 3.19 14.35 -13.44
N ILE A 79 3.58 14.62 -12.20
CA ILE A 79 4.97 14.96 -11.85
C ILE A 79 5.52 13.82 -10.98
N PHE A 80 6.62 13.19 -11.40
CA PHE A 80 7.41 12.34 -10.50
C PHE A 80 8.07 13.23 -9.44
N PRO A 81 7.67 13.14 -8.17
CA PRO A 81 8.06 14.12 -7.16
C PRO A 81 9.48 13.84 -6.67
N ALA A 82 10.40 14.78 -6.87
CA ALA A 82 11.83 14.62 -6.59
C ALA A 82 12.18 14.34 -5.11
N ASN A 83 11.25 14.57 -4.18
CA ASN A 83 11.39 14.18 -2.77
C ASN A 83 10.99 12.72 -2.48
N GLN A 84 10.33 12.01 -3.40
CA GLN A 84 9.95 10.59 -3.26
C GLN A 84 10.62 9.67 -4.29
N VAL A 85 11.07 10.23 -5.40
CA VAL A 85 11.65 9.52 -6.55
C VAL A 85 12.99 10.17 -6.88
N GLU A 86 14.01 9.36 -7.15
CA GLU A 86 15.29 9.87 -7.59
C GLU A 86 15.19 10.25 -9.07
N VAL A 87 15.43 11.53 -9.39
CA VAL A 87 15.17 12.11 -10.72
C VAL A 87 16.45 12.41 -11.51
N SER A 88 17.63 12.13 -10.96
CA SER A 88 18.91 12.35 -11.66
C SER A 88 19.05 11.57 -12.98
N GLY A 89 18.35 10.45 -13.16
CA GLY A 89 18.35 9.69 -14.42
C GLY A 89 17.59 10.39 -15.58
N PHE A 90 16.91 11.51 -15.30
CA PHE A 90 16.30 12.38 -16.32
C PHE A 90 17.22 13.54 -16.77
N ILE A 91 18.44 13.62 -16.24
CA ILE A 91 19.41 14.66 -16.62
C ILE A 91 20.05 14.29 -17.96
N ALA A 92 19.80 15.09 -19.00
CA ALA A 92 20.25 14.79 -20.36
C ALA A 92 21.77 14.99 -20.56
N ASN A 93 22.36 15.94 -19.84
CA ASN A 93 23.76 16.32 -19.95
C ASN A 93 24.55 15.86 -18.70
N PRO A 94 25.52 14.93 -18.82
CA PRO A 94 26.29 14.43 -17.67
C PRO A 94 27.10 15.47 -16.90
N ALA A 95 27.31 16.67 -17.45
CA ALA A 95 27.93 17.79 -16.74
C ALA A 95 26.99 18.43 -15.70
N ASP A 96 25.68 18.37 -15.91
CA ASP A 96 24.68 18.96 -15.01
C ASP A 96 24.44 18.12 -13.75
N ARG A 97 23.78 18.72 -12.76
CA ARG A 97 23.44 18.08 -11.49
C ARG A 97 21.99 18.35 -11.14
N SER A 98 21.36 17.41 -10.43
CA SER A 98 20.02 17.62 -9.88
C SER A 98 20.05 18.83 -8.93
N PRO A 99 19.12 19.79 -9.06
CA PRO A 99 18.95 20.85 -8.05
C PRO A 99 18.36 20.31 -6.74
N TYR A 100 17.87 19.07 -6.73
CA TYR A 100 17.23 18.43 -5.59
C TYR A 100 18.20 17.49 -4.84
N PRO A 101 18.10 17.39 -3.50
CA PRO A 101 18.78 16.35 -2.75
C PRO A 101 18.27 14.96 -3.16
N GLN A 102 19.11 13.94 -2.96
CA GLN A 102 18.70 12.55 -3.20
C GLN A 102 17.47 12.17 -2.38
N SER A 103 16.53 11.44 -2.98
CA SER A 103 15.27 11.03 -2.33
C SER A 103 15.48 9.89 -1.33
N ARG A 104 16.19 10.17 -0.22
CA ARG A 104 16.54 9.20 0.83
C ARG A 104 15.60 9.26 2.04
N SER A 105 15.34 8.09 2.61
CA SER A 105 14.56 7.90 3.84
C SER A 105 15.34 8.36 5.06
N GLN A 106 14.65 8.91 6.06
CA GLN A 106 15.30 9.71 7.12
C GLN A 106 16.02 8.86 8.19
N ILE A 107 15.65 7.59 8.36
CA ILE A 107 16.11 6.77 9.50
C ILE A 107 17.03 5.63 9.03
N ALA A 108 16.80 5.09 7.84
CA ALA A 108 17.55 3.99 7.24
C ALA A 108 18.42 4.40 6.04
N GLY A 109 18.29 5.64 5.53
CA GLY A 109 19.08 6.13 4.39
C GLY A 109 18.78 5.44 3.05
N LEU A 110 17.63 4.79 2.92
CA LEU A 110 17.23 4.02 1.73
C LEU A 110 16.59 4.93 0.68
N TRP A 111 16.57 4.54 -0.59
CA TRP A 111 15.73 5.23 -1.56
C TRP A 111 14.26 5.20 -1.16
N ARG A 112 13.57 6.34 -1.27
CA ARG A 112 12.12 6.47 -0.98
C ARG A 112 11.27 5.63 -1.92
N THR A 113 11.67 5.51 -3.18
CA THR A 113 11.01 4.65 -4.18
C THR A 113 12.03 3.78 -4.89
N GLY A 114 11.88 2.46 -4.73
CA GLY A 114 12.72 1.45 -5.36
C GLY A 114 12.22 0.99 -6.73
N PRO A 115 12.97 0.08 -7.38
CA PRO A 115 12.83 -0.22 -8.80
C PRO A 115 11.46 -0.77 -9.18
N HIS A 116 10.89 -1.63 -8.34
CA HIS A 116 9.62 -2.30 -8.62
C HIS A 116 8.45 -1.31 -8.69
N ARG A 117 8.39 -0.39 -7.72
CA ARG A 117 7.37 0.66 -7.71
C ARG A 117 7.65 1.75 -8.74
N ALA A 118 8.90 2.14 -8.95
CA ALA A 118 9.27 3.10 -9.99
C ALA A 118 8.81 2.63 -11.38
N ARG A 119 9.07 1.36 -11.73
CA ARG A 119 8.59 0.73 -12.97
C ARG A 119 7.05 0.69 -13.04
N PHE A 120 6.39 0.27 -11.97
CA PHE A 120 4.93 0.17 -11.90
C PHE A 120 4.24 1.54 -12.01
N MET A 121 4.83 2.59 -11.44
CA MET A 121 4.37 3.98 -11.61
C MET A 121 4.54 4.45 -13.05
N ALA A 122 5.70 4.22 -13.68
CA ALA A 122 5.94 4.57 -15.09
C ALA A 122 4.91 3.96 -16.03
N GLN A 123 4.66 2.65 -15.89
CA GLN A 123 3.64 1.91 -16.65
C GLN A 123 2.23 2.48 -16.42
N GLY A 124 1.89 2.78 -15.17
CA GLY A 124 0.58 3.34 -14.82
C GLY A 124 0.30 4.72 -15.42
N VAL A 125 1.28 5.62 -15.31
CA VAL A 125 1.22 6.97 -15.90
C VAL A 125 1.14 6.90 -17.42
N TRP A 126 1.86 5.97 -18.04
CA TRP A 126 1.85 5.78 -19.49
C TRP A 126 0.54 5.18 -20.01
N ASP A 127 -0.03 4.20 -19.32
CA ASP A 127 -1.37 3.66 -19.62
C ASP A 127 -2.43 4.76 -19.56
N LEU A 128 -2.41 5.62 -18.54
CA LEU A 128 -3.33 6.77 -18.48
C LEU A 128 -3.10 7.77 -19.64
N LYS A 129 -1.83 8.07 -19.98
CA LYS A 129 -1.50 8.94 -21.13
C LYS A 129 -2.13 8.39 -22.42
N GLN A 130 -1.90 7.12 -22.72
CA GLN A 130 -2.47 6.46 -23.90
C GLN A 130 -4.01 6.41 -23.84
N ARG A 131 -4.62 6.17 -22.67
CA ARG A 131 -6.09 6.16 -22.51
C ARG A 131 -6.72 7.53 -22.79
N LEU A 132 -6.08 8.62 -22.37
CA LEU A 132 -6.54 9.99 -22.64
C LEU A 132 -6.39 10.36 -24.13
N GLU A 133 -5.26 10.03 -24.74
CA GLU A 133 -5.01 10.26 -26.18
C GLU A 133 -5.98 9.44 -27.05
N ASN A 134 -6.29 8.20 -26.65
CA ASN A 134 -7.26 7.32 -27.30
C ASN A 134 -8.73 7.78 -27.18
N LEU A 135 -9.04 8.83 -26.42
CA LEU A 135 -10.37 9.48 -26.48
C LEU A 135 -10.58 10.27 -27.79
N GLN A 136 -9.53 10.50 -28.58
CA GLN A 136 -9.58 11.19 -29.88
C GLN A 136 -10.20 12.61 -29.83
N CYS A 137 -10.19 13.24 -28.65
CA CYS A 137 -10.73 14.58 -28.41
C CYS A 137 -9.65 15.67 -28.23
N GLY A 138 -8.38 15.36 -28.53
CA GLY A 138 -7.24 16.27 -28.37
C GLY A 138 -6.75 16.44 -26.93
N SER A 139 -7.33 15.71 -25.96
CA SER A 139 -6.82 15.60 -24.59
C SER A 139 -5.60 14.66 -24.54
N GLY A 140 -4.79 14.78 -23.51
CA GLY A 140 -3.64 13.90 -23.25
C GLY A 140 -3.14 14.03 -21.82
N LEU A 141 -1.92 13.57 -21.55
CA LEU A 141 -1.24 13.71 -20.26
C LEU A 141 0.20 14.17 -20.45
N GLU A 142 0.57 15.23 -19.72
CA GLU A 142 1.94 15.68 -19.61
C GLU A 142 2.65 15.01 -18.43
N ILE A 143 3.87 14.55 -18.68
CA ILE A 143 4.72 13.89 -17.68
C ILE A 143 5.87 14.85 -17.35
N ARG A 144 6.18 15.04 -16.07
CA ARG A 144 7.24 15.92 -15.59
C ARG A 144 8.04 15.28 -14.45
N VAL A 145 9.17 15.89 -14.13
CA VAL A 145 9.96 15.59 -12.92
C VAL A 145 10.30 16.88 -12.17
N GLY A 146 10.34 16.81 -10.84
CA GLY A 146 10.71 17.93 -9.98
C GLY A 146 9.92 17.95 -8.67
N LEU A 147 9.97 19.05 -7.93
CA LEU A 147 8.99 19.28 -6.87
C LEU A 147 7.66 19.72 -7.51
N ILE A 148 6.53 19.22 -7.00
CA ILE A 148 5.21 19.46 -7.59
C ILE A 148 4.89 20.95 -7.59
N GLU A 149 5.15 21.63 -6.48
CA GLU A 149 4.99 23.08 -6.37
C GLU A 149 5.83 23.85 -7.39
N GLU A 150 7.13 23.53 -7.55
CA GLU A 150 8.01 24.22 -8.50
C GLU A 150 7.57 23.98 -9.95
N ALA A 151 7.17 22.75 -10.30
CA ALA A 151 6.64 22.45 -11.63
C ALA A 151 5.34 23.21 -11.95
N VAL A 152 4.51 23.49 -10.93
CA VAL A 152 3.36 24.40 -11.08
C VAL A 152 3.81 25.85 -11.27
N GLU A 153 4.79 26.33 -10.49
CA GLU A 153 5.33 27.69 -10.67
C GLU A 153 5.93 27.90 -12.06
N ASP A 154 6.69 26.93 -12.58
CA ASP A 154 7.30 26.96 -13.91
C ASP A 154 6.23 27.03 -15.02
N ILE A 155 5.15 26.24 -14.91
CA ILE A 155 4.01 26.26 -15.84
C ILE A 155 3.35 27.64 -15.85
N LEU A 156 3.08 28.21 -14.68
CA LEU A 156 2.44 29.52 -14.56
C LEU A 156 3.34 30.65 -15.09
N GLY A 157 4.62 30.63 -14.73
CA GLY A 157 5.60 31.62 -15.17
C GLY A 157 5.80 31.62 -16.68
N TRP A 158 5.80 30.43 -17.31
CA TRP A 158 5.90 30.31 -18.77
C TRP A 158 4.68 30.90 -19.49
N TYR A 159 3.46 30.59 -19.05
CA TYR A 159 2.24 31.13 -19.67
C TYR A 159 2.07 32.65 -19.48
N ALA A 160 2.60 33.20 -18.39
CA ALA A 160 2.66 34.64 -18.16
C ALA A 160 3.74 35.32 -19.03
N GLY A 161 4.92 34.70 -19.18
CA GLY A 161 6.02 35.24 -20.00
C GLY A 161 5.73 35.30 -21.51
N GLY A 162 4.75 34.55 -22.00
CA GLY A 162 4.28 34.59 -23.39
C GLY A 162 3.68 35.94 -23.85
N GLU A 163 3.59 36.95 -22.98
CA GLU A 163 3.22 38.33 -23.36
C GLU A 163 4.38 39.14 -23.95
N GLU A 164 5.64 38.75 -23.71
CA GLU A 164 6.83 39.48 -24.19
C GLU A 164 7.37 38.97 -25.54
N ASP A 165 7.05 37.72 -25.93
CA ASP A 165 7.43 37.13 -27.21
C ASP A 165 6.22 37.01 -28.14
N ALA A 166 6.19 37.84 -29.19
CA ALA A 166 5.11 37.90 -30.18
C ALA A 166 4.91 36.61 -31.00
N SER A 167 5.69 35.55 -30.76
CA SER A 167 5.55 34.23 -31.37
C SER A 167 4.84 33.18 -30.50
N SER A 168 4.64 33.40 -29.19
CA SER A 168 3.86 32.50 -28.32
C SER A 168 2.41 32.98 -28.18
N CYS A 169 1.44 32.06 -28.15
CA CYS A 169 0.03 32.44 -27.96
C CYS A 169 -0.39 32.64 -26.49
N GLY A 170 0.46 32.27 -25.53
CA GLY A 170 0.19 32.38 -24.08
C GLY A 170 -1.06 31.60 -23.61
N ALA A 171 -1.34 31.63 -22.30
CA ALA A 171 -2.61 31.12 -21.77
C ALA A 171 -2.99 31.77 -20.44
N ASP A 172 -4.28 31.87 -20.17
CA ASP A 172 -4.81 32.20 -18.84
C ASP A 172 -5.03 30.89 -18.07
N VAL A 173 -4.19 30.59 -17.08
CA VAL A 173 -4.45 29.44 -16.18
C VAL A 173 -5.51 29.85 -15.16
N VAL A 174 -6.73 29.37 -15.37
CA VAL A 174 -7.93 29.83 -14.62
C VAL A 174 -8.15 29.07 -13.31
N GLY A 175 -7.63 27.85 -13.21
CA GLY A 175 -7.76 27.02 -12.02
C GLY A 175 -6.69 25.94 -11.92
N ILE A 176 -6.42 25.52 -10.68
CA ILE A 176 -5.52 24.41 -10.33
C ILE A 176 -6.30 23.41 -9.48
N TRP A 177 -6.56 22.23 -10.03
CA TRP A 177 -7.30 21.16 -9.36
C TRP A 177 -6.39 19.99 -9.03
N MET A 178 -6.60 19.38 -7.86
CA MET A 178 -5.85 18.21 -7.38
C MET A 178 -6.65 17.40 -6.36
N THR A 179 -6.31 16.12 -6.18
CA THR A 179 -6.93 15.20 -5.21
C THR A 179 -6.19 15.23 -3.87
N SER A 180 -6.90 15.20 -2.73
CA SER A 180 -6.36 15.30 -1.34
C SER A 180 -5.79 14.01 -0.77
N HIS A 181 -4.76 14.09 0.08
CA HIS A 181 -4.15 12.91 0.72
C HIS A 181 -3.95 13.12 2.24
N GLU A 182 -3.71 12.02 2.96
CA GLU A 182 -3.51 12.03 4.42
C GLU A 182 -2.06 12.24 4.87
N GLY A 183 -1.10 12.05 3.97
CA GLY A 183 0.32 12.12 4.32
C GLY A 183 0.78 13.54 4.65
N THR A 184 1.75 13.63 5.57
CA THR A 184 2.24 14.94 6.04
C THR A 184 3.00 15.70 4.95
N GLU A 185 3.68 14.97 4.06
CA GLU A 185 4.45 15.52 2.95
C GLU A 185 3.50 15.97 1.82
N GLU A 186 2.52 15.13 1.46
CA GLU A 186 1.48 15.41 0.48
C GLU A 186 0.65 16.64 0.84
N ARG A 187 0.23 16.77 2.12
CA ARG A 187 -0.48 17.95 2.63
C ARG A 187 0.38 19.20 2.64
N THR A 188 1.70 19.05 2.78
CA THR A 188 2.63 20.18 2.68
C THR A 188 2.71 20.70 1.25
N THR A 189 2.77 19.80 0.26
CA THR A 189 2.67 20.15 -1.16
C THR A 189 1.32 20.78 -1.51
N GLU A 190 0.19 20.21 -1.07
CA GLU A 190 -1.15 20.80 -1.26
C GLU A 190 -1.21 22.25 -0.74
N ALA A 191 -0.70 22.49 0.47
CA ALA A 191 -0.67 23.82 1.07
C ALA A 191 0.32 24.78 0.39
N ARG A 192 1.35 24.29 -0.30
CA ARG A 192 2.27 25.10 -1.12
C ARG A 192 1.61 25.49 -2.45
N VAL A 193 1.03 24.53 -3.17
CA VAL A 193 0.32 24.79 -4.43
C VAL A 193 -0.90 25.70 -4.21
N LYS A 194 -1.64 25.56 -3.11
CA LYS A 194 -2.70 26.49 -2.74
C LYS A 194 -2.21 27.94 -2.63
N ARG A 195 -1.06 28.18 -1.97
CA ARG A 195 -0.46 29.52 -1.89
C ARG A 195 0.01 30.06 -3.24
N ILE A 196 0.48 29.18 -4.12
CA ILE A 196 0.85 29.51 -5.50
C ILE A 196 -0.39 29.93 -6.31
N ALA A 197 -1.53 29.28 -6.10
CA ALA A 197 -2.79 29.71 -6.70
C ALA A 197 -3.27 31.06 -6.13
N GLU A 198 -3.31 31.19 -4.80
CA GLU A 198 -3.75 32.40 -4.09
C GLU A 198 -2.95 33.64 -4.50
N ARG A 199 -1.61 33.57 -4.57
CA ARG A 199 -0.77 34.72 -4.93
C ARG A 199 -0.90 35.14 -6.41
N ASN A 200 -1.32 34.22 -7.28
CA ASN A 200 -1.52 34.47 -8.71
C ASN A 200 -3.01 34.77 -9.04
N ASN A 201 -3.89 34.84 -8.04
CA ASN A 201 -5.34 35.00 -8.20
C ASN A 201 -6.00 33.92 -9.07
N ILE A 202 -5.54 32.66 -8.92
CA ILE A 202 -6.03 31.48 -9.63
C ILE A 202 -6.94 30.66 -8.70
N ASP A 203 -8.05 30.10 -9.22
CA ASP A 203 -8.91 29.20 -8.43
C ASP A 203 -8.14 27.94 -8.00
N PHE A 204 -8.32 27.52 -6.75
CA PHE A 204 -7.71 26.30 -6.24
C PHE A 204 -8.78 25.38 -5.68
N ARG A 205 -8.87 24.18 -6.27
CA ARG A 205 -9.80 23.15 -5.81
C ARG A 205 -9.07 21.87 -5.44
N LEU A 206 -9.04 21.62 -4.14
CA LEU A 206 -8.69 20.33 -3.59
C LEU A 206 -9.95 19.45 -3.56
N TRP A 207 -9.88 18.27 -4.20
CA TRP A 207 -10.94 17.27 -4.26
C TRP A 207 -10.70 16.16 -3.23
N ASP A 208 -11.76 15.52 -2.74
CA ASP A 208 -11.62 14.34 -1.89
C ASP A 208 -11.14 13.14 -2.68
N ASP A 209 -10.24 12.34 -2.11
CA ASP A 209 -9.80 11.08 -2.72
C ASP A 209 -10.88 10.00 -2.59
N GLU A 210 -11.71 9.88 -3.62
CA GLU A 210 -12.81 8.93 -3.67
C GLU A 210 -12.39 7.47 -3.95
N LYS A 211 -11.10 7.12 -4.00
CA LYS A 211 -10.65 5.75 -4.35
C LYS A 211 -10.87 4.69 -3.26
N TYR A 212 -11.35 5.09 -2.09
CA TYR A 212 -11.57 4.24 -0.90
C TYR A 212 -12.92 3.49 -0.95
N TYR A 213 -13.14 2.58 0.00
CA TYR A 213 -14.29 1.68 0.02
C TYR A 213 -15.56 2.38 0.53
N ILE A 214 -15.44 3.20 1.57
CA ILE A 214 -16.50 4.04 2.14
C ILE A 214 -16.18 5.51 1.83
N ASP A 215 -17.17 6.21 1.27
CA ASP A 215 -17.13 7.66 1.07
C ASP A 215 -17.13 8.38 2.42
N ASP A 216 -16.37 9.45 2.55
CA ASP A 216 -16.21 10.17 3.81
C ASP A 216 -17.50 10.80 4.32
N GLN A 217 -18.43 11.11 3.42
CA GLN A 217 -19.77 11.61 3.76
C GLN A 217 -20.67 10.53 4.38
N ASP A 218 -20.34 9.25 4.19
CA ASP A 218 -21.10 8.09 4.71
C ASP A 218 -20.47 7.50 5.99
N LEU A 219 -19.48 8.18 6.57
CA LEU A 219 -18.86 7.78 7.85
C LEU A 219 -19.81 8.03 9.03
N PRO A 220 -19.78 7.17 10.08
CA PRO A 220 -20.66 7.27 11.24
C PRO A 220 -20.20 8.32 12.28
N PHE A 221 -19.35 9.27 11.88
CA PHE A 221 -18.80 10.35 12.70
C PHE A 221 -18.41 11.53 11.80
N HIS A 222 -18.49 12.75 12.34
CA HIS A 222 -18.09 13.97 11.62
C HIS A 222 -16.67 14.43 12.01
N ASP A 223 -16.26 14.26 13.26
CA ASP A 223 -14.91 14.58 13.72
C ASP A 223 -14.03 13.31 13.68
N ILE A 224 -12.83 13.42 13.11
CA ILE A 224 -11.90 12.30 13.01
C ILE A 224 -11.37 11.81 14.38
N SER A 225 -11.47 12.63 15.42
CA SER A 225 -11.13 12.24 16.79
C SER A 225 -12.06 11.14 17.33
N ASP A 226 -13.30 11.04 16.83
CA ASP A 226 -14.29 10.02 17.20
C ASP A 226 -14.03 8.65 16.57
N LEU A 227 -13.21 8.55 15.52
CA LEU A 227 -12.84 7.27 14.89
C LEU A 227 -12.40 6.25 15.96
N PRO A 228 -13.08 5.09 16.11
CA PRO A 228 -12.75 4.15 17.16
C PRO A 228 -11.31 3.63 17.04
N ASN A 229 -10.55 3.69 18.12
CA ASN A 229 -9.16 3.21 18.15
C ASN A 229 -9.03 1.68 17.91
N VAL A 230 -10.13 0.93 17.97
CA VAL A 230 -10.16 -0.51 17.69
C VAL A 230 -10.95 -0.76 16.41
N TYR A 231 -10.28 -1.31 15.39
CA TYR A 231 -10.88 -1.61 14.09
C TYR A 231 -12.21 -2.38 14.17
N THR A 232 -12.33 -3.37 15.07
CA THR A 232 -13.58 -4.13 15.24
C THR A 232 -14.76 -3.25 15.64
N THR A 233 -14.53 -2.17 16.38
CA THR A 233 -15.56 -1.19 16.74
C THR A 233 -15.93 -0.32 15.54
N PHE A 234 -14.93 0.18 14.80
CA PHE A 234 -15.15 0.92 13.55
C PHE A 234 -15.93 0.10 12.51
N ARG A 235 -15.49 -1.14 12.24
CA ARG A 235 -16.17 -2.05 11.31
C ARG A 235 -17.66 -2.22 11.67
N LYS A 236 -17.95 -2.49 12.94
CA LYS A 236 -19.34 -2.67 13.40
C LYS A 236 -20.22 -1.42 13.18
N SER A 237 -19.65 -0.21 13.30
CA SER A 237 -20.41 1.02 13.01
C SER A 237 -20.73 1.25 11.53
N VAL A 238 -20.08 0.51 10.61
CA VAL A 238 -20.32 0.61 9.16
C VAL A 238 -20.86 -0.70 8.54
N GLU A 239 -21.29 -1.67 9.34
CA GLU A 239 -21.95 -2.88 8.82
C GLU A 239 -23.43 -2.63 8.48
N PRO A 240 -24.04 -3.39 7.54
CA PRO A 240 -23.44 -4.43 6.70
C PRO A 240 -22.57 -3.85 5.56
N LEU A 241 -21.41 -4.45 5.29
CA LEU A 241 -20.44 -3.88 4.35
C LEU A 241 -20.92 -3.91 2.88
N ARG A 242 -21.79 -4.85 2.52
CA ARG A 242 -22.27 -5.03 1.13
C ARG A 242 -23.02 -3.82 0.57
N SER A 243 -23.60 -2.97 1.42
CA SER A 243 -24.42 -1.83 0.99
C SER A 243 -23.76 -0.46 1.22
N ARG A 244 -22.46 -0.40 1.55
CA ARG A 244 -21.76 0.85 1.90
C ARG A 244 -21.14 1.62 0.74
N PRO A 245 -20.47 0.99 -0.24
CA PRO A 245 -19.81 1.76 -1.29
C PRO A 245 -20.82 2.45 -2.19
N ARG A 246 -20.61 3.74 -2.45
CA ARG A 246 -21.35 4.49 -3.46
C ARG A 246 -21.12 3.88 -4.85
N ARG A 247 -22.03 4.16 -5.79
CA ARG A 247 -21.87 3.76 -7.19
C ARG A 247 -20.65 4.46 -7.79
N THR A 248 -19.90 3.75 -8.63
CA THR A 248 -18.83 4.33 -9.44
C THR A 248 -19.39 5.34 -10.43
N ILE A 249 -18.66 6.42 -10.68
CA ILE A 249 -19.04 7.41 -11.71
C ILE A 249 -18.57 6.97 -13.10
N PRO A 250 -19.32 7.29 -14.19
CA PRO A 250 -18.92 6.95 -15.55
C PRO A 250 -17.57 7.56 -15.95
N ALA A 251 -16.73 6.76 -16.59
CA ALA A 251 -15.55 7.25 -17.29
C ALA A 251 -15.97 8.21 -18.42
N PRO A 252 -15.34 9.39 -18.56
CA PRO A 252 -15.67 10.31 -19.64
C PRO A 252 -15.21 9.77 -21.00
N THR A 253 -16.03 9.97 -22.01
CA THR A 253 -15.72 9.67 -23.42
C THR A 253 -15.20 10.88 -24.20
N GLN A 254 -15.31 12.08 -23.62
CA GLN A 254 -14.79 13.33 -24.16
C GLN A 254 -14.25 14.19 -23.01
N LEU A 255 -13.19 14.93 -23.30
CA LEU A 255 -12.57 15.94 -22.44
C LEU A 255 -12.18 17.16 -23.31
N PRO A 256 -12.01 18.35 -22.71
CA PRO A 256 -11.39 19.48 -23.40
C PRO A 256 -10.00 19.10 -23.93
N PRO A 257 -9.56 19.69 -25.05
CA PRO A 257 -8.23 19.42 -25.59
C PRO A 257 -7.11 19.99 -24.70
N LEU A 258 -5.89 19.49 -24.92
CA LEU A 258 -4.66 20.13 -24.44
C LEU A 258 -4.55 21.56 -25.00
N PRO A 259 -3.94 22.50 -24.27
CA PRO A 259 -3.64 23.84 -24.78
C PRO A 259 -2.75 23.78 -26.04
N PRO A 260 -2.87 24.75 -26.97
CA PRO A 260 -2.14 24.74 -28.25
C PRO A 260 -0.61 24.71 -28.09
N GLU A 261 -0.10 25.34 -27.04
CA GLU A 261 1.29 25.27 -26.60
C GLU A 261 1.32 24.74 -25.16
N VAL A 262 2.24 23.81 -24.89
CA VAL A 262 2.49 23.24 -23.56
C VAL A 262 3.86 23.73 -23.08
N PRO A 263 3.99 24.26 -21.85
CA PRO A 263 5.28 24.69 -21.30
C PRO A 263 6.31 23.55 -21.33
N PRO A 264 7.59 23.80 -21.66
CA PRO A 264 8.62 22.75 -21.61
C PRO A 264 8.87 22.26 -20.17
N GLN A 265 9.54 21.10 -20.03
CA GLN A 265 10.15 20.69 -18.77
C GLN A 265 11.33 21.62 -18.44
N ARG A 266 11.50 21.97 -17.16
CA ARG A 266 12.61 22.80 -16.71
C ARG A 266 13.94 22.06 -16.72
N HIS A 267 14.96 22.71 -17.27
CA HIS A 267 16.37 22.30 -17.23
C HIS A 267 16.85 22.00 -15.79
N PRO A 268 17.65 20.96 -15.53
CA PRO A 268 18.40 20.11 -16.48
C PRO A 268 17.66 18.85 -16.97
N PHE A 269 16.37 18.73 -16.66
CA PHE A 269 15.63 17.49 -16.91
C PHE A 269 15.06 17.42 -18.33
N GLN A 270 15.11 16.24 -18.93
CA GLN A 270 14.44 15.91 -20.18
C GLN A 270 13.51 14.73 -19.97
N ILE A 271 12.25 14.86 -20.39
CA ILE A 271 11.25 13.80 -20.27
C ILE A 271 11.33 12.90 -21.51
N PRO A 272 11.49 11.56 -21.34
CA PRO A 272 11.55 10.65 -22.48
C PRO A 272 10.21 10.54 -23.23
N SER A 273 10.29 10.34 -24.55
CA SER A 273 9.14 10.26 -25.45
C SER A 273 8.51 8.87 -25.57
N ASN A 274 9.00 7.88 -24.82
CA ASN A 274 8.48 6.50 -24.81
C ASN A 274 8.61 5.85 -23.42
N LEU A 275 7.81 4.80 -23.17
CA LEU A 275 7.75 4.11 -21.88
C LEU A 275 9.08 3.45 -21.48
N ASP A 276 9.80 2.80 -22.40
CA ASP A 276 11.03 2.06 -22.06
C ASP A 276 12.12 3.02 -21.60
N SER A 277 12.30 4.15 -22.30
CA SER A 277 13.22 5.21 -21.89
C SER A 277 12.77 5.92 -20.61
N LEU A 278 11.46 6.05 -20.35
CA LEU A 278 10.93 6.57 -19.08
C LEU A 278 11.25 5.63 -17.91
N ILE A 279 11.06 4.32 -18.09
CA ILE A 279 11.46 3.29 -17.12
C ILE A 279 12.97 3.35 -16.91
N GLN A 280 13.77 3.43 -17.97
CA GLN A 280 15.23 3.52 -17.87
C GLN A 280 15.70 4.74 -17.05
N ALA A 281 15.13 5.92 -17.31
CA ALA A 281 15.43 7.15 -16.58
C ALA A 281 15.08 7.08 -15.08
N LEU A 282 14.03 6.31 -14.71
CA LEU A 282 13.64 6.08 -13.32
C LEU A 282 14.47 5.00 -12.61
N LEU A 283 15.04 4.06 -13.37
CA LEU A 283 15.78 2.92 -12.80
C LEU A 283 17.28 3.15 -12.73
N SER A 284 17.89 3.89 -13.67
CA SER A 284 19.35 4.07 -13.74
C SER A 284 19.99 4.61 -12.44
N PRO A 285 19.36 5.50 -11.63
CA PRO A 285 19.97 5.93 -10.36
C PRO A 285 19.93 4.87 -9.26
N LEU A 286 19.18 3.79 -9.45
CA LEU A 286 18.95 2.72 -8.46
C LEU A 286 19.82 1.49 -8.70
N GLU A 287 20.43 1.36 -9.90
CA GLU A 287 21.17 0.17 -10.34
C GLU A 287 22.35 -0.18 -9.41
N ASP A 288 23.13 0.83 -9.00
CA ASP A 288 24.29 0.65 -8.11
C ASP A 288 23.93 0.03 -6.76
N GLU A 289 22.80 0.42 -6.15
CA GLU A 289 22.41 -0.11 -4.83
C GLU A 289 21.73 -1.48 -4.92
N LEU A 290 21.21 -1.85 -6.08
CA LEU A 290 20.68 -3.20 -6.33
C LEU A 290 21.78 -4.20 -6.67
N THR A 291 22.83 -3.75 -7.35
CA THR A 291 23.97 -4.59 -7.76
C THR A 291 25.06 -4.68 -6.69
N ASN A 292 25.38 -3.57 -6.01
CA ASN A 292 26.49 -3.46 -5.07
C ASN A 292 26.07 -3.16 -3.62
N GLY A 293 24.77 -3.01 -3.31
CA GLY A 293 24.29 -2.56 -1.99
C GLY A 293 24.28 -3.63 -0.88
N PRO A 294 23.67 -4.82 -1.07
CA PRO A 294 23.72 -5.90 -0.09
C PRO A 294 24.98 -6.75 -0.26
N ASP A 295 25.68 -7.08 0.82
CA ASP A 295 26.67 -8.17 0.79
C ASP A 295 25.98 -9.48 0.38
N HIS A 296 26.25 -9.90 -0.87
CA HIS A 296 25.56 -10.98 -1.58
C HIS A 296 24.05 -10.69 -1.81
N PRO A 297 23.69 -9.92 -2.85
CA PRO A 297 22.29 -9.74 -3.23
C PRO A 297 21.66 -11.09 -3.59
N PRO A 298 20.38 -11.34 -3.26
CA PRO A 298 19.71 -12.56 -3.67
C PRO A 298 19.55 -12.61 -5.18
N GLN A 299 19.79 -13.79 -5.77
CA GLN A 299 19.54 -14.06 -7.18
C GLN A 299 18.15 -14.66 -7.35
N TRP A 300 17.55 -14.47 -8.54
CA TRP A 300 16.25 -15.07 -8.86
C TRP A 300 16.36 -16.61 -8.84
N PRO A 301 15.58 -17.33 -8.02
CA PRO A 301 15.69 -18.78 -7.94
C PRO A 301 15.10 -19.48 -9.17
N ASP A 302 15.75 -20.53 -9.67
CA ASP A 302 15.20 -21.33 -10.77
C ASP A 302 13.81 -21.89 -10.44
N ASN A 303 12.91 -21.89 -11.43
CA ASN A 303 11.56 -22.44 -11.37
C ASN A 303 10.67 -21.82 -10.27
N VAL A 304 10.80 -20.52 -10.03
CA VAL A 304 9.94 -19.76 -9.11
C VAL A 304 9.42 -18.50 -9.81
N ASP A 305 8.11 -18.40 -9.92
CA ASP A 305 7.43 -17.23 -10.48
C ASP A 305 7.10 -16.20 -9.39
N SER A 306 7.03 -14.92 -9.77
CA SER A 306 6.51 -13.87 -8.89
C SER A 306 5.04 -14.13 -8.56
N ALA A 307 4.66 -13.95 -7.29
CA ALA A 307 3.23 -13.93 -6.93
C ALA A 307 2.51 -12.65 -7.42
N HIS A 308 3.26 -11.63 -7.86
CA HIS A 308 2.74 -10.38 -8.42
C HIS A 308 3.53 -10.02 -9.71
N PRO A 309 3.26 -10.70 -10.84
CA PRO A 309 3.95 -10.42 -12.11
C PRO A 309 3.38 -9.20 -12.87
N PHE A 310 2.31 -8.58 -12.34
CA PHE A 310 1.52 -7.55 -13.05
C PHE A 310 2.24 -6.21 -13.21
N GLY A 311 2.09 -5.60 -14.39
CA GLY A 311 2.51 -4.23 -14.66
C GLY A 311 1.53 -3.18 -14.11
N GLY A 312 1.94 -1.92 -14.12
CA GLY A 312 1.08 -0.78 -13.79
C GLY A 312 0.08 -0.44 -14.90
N GLY A 313 -0.99 0.27 -14.53
CA GLY A 313 -2.06 0.69 -15.45
C GLY A 313 -3.46 0.42 -14.90
N GLU A 314 -4.42 1.25 -15.31
CA GLU A 314 -5.85 0.97 -15.18
C GLU A 314 -6.21 -0.26 -16.03
N THR A 315 -5.63 -0.39 -17.22
CA THR A 315 -5.85 -1.54 -18.11
C THR A 315 -5.45 -2.87 -17.43
N GLU A 316 -4.26 -2.94 -16.83
CA GLU A 316 -3.81 -4.13 -16.09
C GLU A 316 -4.60 -4.38 -14.80
N ALA A 317 -5.06 -3.32 -14.13
CA ALA A 317 -5.93 -3.45 -12.95
C ALA A 317 -7.24 -4.17 -13.31
N GLN A 318 -7.87 -3.74 -14.42
CA GLN A 318 -9.11 -4.34 -14.92
C GLN A 318 -8.88 -5.76 -15.42
N ASN A 319 -7.75 -6.04 -16.10
CA ASN A 319 -7.38 -7.39 -16.51
C ASN A 319 -7.29 -8.33 -15.29
N ARG A 320 -6.62 -7.91 -14.21
CA ARG A 320 -6.53 -8.70 -12.97
C ARG A 320 -7.88 -8.85 -12.28
N LEU A 321 -8.71 -7.82 -12.21
CA LEU A 321 -10.06 -7.90 -11.62
C LEU A 321 -10.95 -8.87 -12.43
N ASN A 322 -10.93 -8.77 -13.75
CA ASN A 322 -11.68 -9.64 -14.66
C ASN A 322 -11.24 -11.10 -14.53
N HIS A 323 -9.95 -11.38 -14.36
CA HIS A 323 -9.43 -12.73 -14.08
C HIS A 323 -10.00 -13.28 -12.76
N LEU A 324 -9.89 -12.53 -11.67
CA LEU A 324 -10.37 -12.95 -10.33
C LEU A 324 -11.86 -13.29 -10.31
N VAL A 325 -12.66 -12.51 -11.05
CA VAL A 325 -14.10 -12.72 -11.22
C VAL A 325 -14.35 -13.92 -12.14
N SER A 326 -13.67 -14.01 -13.29
CA SER A 326 -13.88 -15.05 -14.29
C SER A 326 -13.48 -16.45 -13.82
N GLN A 327 -12.42 -16.56 -13.01
CA GLN A 327 -12.00 -17.82 -12.38
C GLN A 327 -12.76 -18.13 -11.08
N GLY A 328 -13.56 -17.19 -10.55
CA GLY A 328 -14.22 -17.32 -9.25
C GLY A 328 -13.26 -17.32 -8.05
N ALA A 329 -12.03 -16.85 -8.23
CA ALA A 329 -11.02 -16.75 -7.17
C ALA A 329 -11.47 -15.82 -6.02
N ILE A 330 -12.35 -14.85 -6.31
CA ILE A 330 -13.00 -14.03 -5.28
C ILE A 330 -13.83 -14.85 -4.27
N SER A 331 -14.40 -15.99 -4.67
CA SER A 331 -15.19 -16.85 -3.78
C SER A 331 -14.35 -17.71 -2.85
N SER A 332 -13.12 -18.06 -3.25
CA SER A 332 -12.19 -18.86 -2.42
C SER A 332 -11.31 -18.00 -1.49
N TYR A 333 -11.29 -16.68 -1.69
CA TYR A 333 -10.37 -15.73 -1.04
C TYR A 333 -10.20 -15.94 0.48
N LYS A 334 -11.27 -16.14 1.25
CA LYS A 334 -11.17 -16.32 2.72
C LYS A 334 -10.35 -17.56 3.11
N ALA A 335 -10.46 -18.64 2.32
CA ALA A 335 -9.72 -19.87 2.55
C ALA A 335 -8.26 -19.76 2.08
N THR A 336 -8.00 -19.03 0.99
CA THR A 336 -6.69 -19.00 0.32
C THR A 336 -5.77 -17.85 0.76
N ARG A 337 -6.31 -16.73 1.26
CA ARG A 337 -5.58 -15.47 1.57
C ARG A 337 -4.38 -15.52 2.51
N ASN A 338 -4.12 -16.65 3.16
CA ASN A 338 -2.94 -16.88 3.99
C ASN A 338 -1.84 -17.69 3.27
N GLY A 339 -2.04 -18.05 2.01
CA GLY A 339 -1.01 -18.65 1.15
C GLY A 339 0.14 -17.68 0.88
N MET A 340 1.22 -18.23 0.30
CA MET A 340 2.49 -17.51 0.07
C MET A 340 3.12 -17.80 -1.30
N LEU A 341 2.53 -18.67 -2.13
CA LEU A 341 2.97 -18.98 -3.49
C LEU A 341 1.78 -18.94 -4.46
N GLY A 342 2.02 -18.46 -5.68
CA GLY A 342 1.02 -18.32 -6.74
C GLY A 342 0.22 -17.00 -6.71
N GLU A 343 -0.46 -16.71 -7.80
CA GLU A 343 -1.23 -15.47 -7.94
C GLU A 343 -2.56 -15.54 -7.17
N ASP A 344 -3.33 -16.62 -7.34
CA ASP A 344 -4.74 -16.67 -6.92
C ASP A 344 -4.98 -17.07 -5.47
N PHE A 345 -3.91 -17.15 -4.65
CA PHE A 345 -4.12 -17.19 -3.19
C PHE A 345 -4.70 -15.87 -2.66
N SER A 346 -4.61 -14.77 -3.40
CA SER A 346 -5.16 -13.47 -3.01
C SER A 346 -5.47 -12.61 -4.25
N THR A 347 -6.15 -11.47 -4.05
CA THR A 347 -6.53 -10.59 -5.16
C THR A 347 -5.33 -10.04 -5.93
N LYS A 348 -4.21 -9.75 -5.26
CA LYS A 348 -3.04 -9.02 -5.82
C LYS A 348 -3.41 -7.63 -6.38
N LEU A 349 -4.51 -7.03 -5.91
CA LEU A 349 -4.97 -5.70 -6.35
C LEU A 349 -4.36 -4.52 -5.57
N SER A 350 -3.45 -4.78 -4.63
CA SER A 350 -2.92 -3.77 -3.71
C SER A 350 -2.12 -2.66 -4.40
N ALA A 351 -1.29 -2.99 -5.39
CA ALA A 351 -0.49 -2.00 -6.12
C ALA A 351 -1.37 -1.03 -6.93
N PHE A 352 -2.39 -1.56 -7.61
CA PHE A 352 -3.38 -0.77 -8.35
C PHE A 352 -4.20 0.16 -7.43
N LEU A 353 -4.56 -0.30 -6.22
CA LEU A 353 -5.24 0.51 -5.21
C LEU A 353 -4.32 1.58 -4.58
N ALA A 354 -3.02 1.31 -4.47
CA ALA A 354 -2.04 2.26 -3.92
C ALA A 354 -1.77 3.42 -4.89
N GLN A 355 -1.55 3.14 -6.17
CA GLN A 355 -1.34 4.16 -7.21
C GLN A 355 -2.64 4.79 -7.75
N GLY A 356 -3.79 4.23 -7.38
CA GLY A 356 -5.09 4.73 -7.81
C GLY A 356 -5.45 4.41 -9.26
N HIS A 357 -4.83 3.37 -9.84
CA HIS A 357 -5.19 2.76 -11.12
C HIS A 357 -6.62 2.17 -11.10
N GLN A 358 -7.12 1.82 -9.92
CA GLN A 358 -8.46 1.29 -9.70
C GLN A 358 -8.95 1.65 -8.30
N THR A 359 -10.26 1.85 -8.12
CA THR A 359 -10.87 2.15 -6.82
C THR A 359 -11.39 0.90 -6.11
N ALA A 360 -11.55 0.99 -4.79
CA ALA A 360 -12.23 -0.04 -4.03
C ALA A 360 -13.73 -0.14 -4.41
N ARG A 361 -14.34 0.93 -4.94
CA ARG A 361 -15.71 0.95 -5.48
C ARG A 361 -15.84 0.07 -6.73
N GLN A 362 -14.89 0.16 -7.67
CA GLN A 362 -14.86 -0.70 -8.87
C GLN A 362 -14.75 -2.19 -8.50
N ILE A 363 -13.87 -2.55 -7.56
CA ILE A 363 -13.74 -3.92 -7.05
C ILE A 363 -15.06 -4.38 -6.41
N HIS A 364 -15.68 -3.53 -5.59
CA HIS A 364 -16.94 -3.85 -4.93
C HIS A 364 -18.06 -4.15 -5.92
N TRP A 365 -18.28 -3.28 -6.91
CA TRP A 365 -19.39 -3.44 -7.85
C TRP A 365 -19.18 -4.61 -8.81
N ALA A 366 -17.94 -4.92 -9.21
CA ALA A 366 -17.62 -6.16 -9.93
C ALA A 366 -17.95 -7.42 -9.10
N MET A 367 -17.69 -7.42 -7.79
CA MET A 367 -18.13 -8.50 -6.91
C MET A 367 -19.66 -8.56 -6.78
N VAL A 368 -20.35 -7.43 -6.70
CA VAL A 368 -21.83 -7.40 -6.64
C VAL A 368 -22.45 -7.95 -7.92
N ASP A 369 -21.92 -7.61 -9.09
CA ASP A 369 -22.38 -8.16 -10.37
C ASP A 369 -22.15 -9.68 -10.42
N PHE A 370 -20.97 -10.16 -10.03
CA PHE A 370 -20.70 -11.60 -9.92
C PHE A 370 -21.66 -12.33 -8.97
N GLU A 371 -21.92 -11.77 -7.78
CA GLU A 371 -22.85 -12.32 -6.78
C GLU A 371 -24.29 -12.39 -7.32
N GLU A 372 -24.70 -11.40 -8.11
CA GLU A 372 -26.04 -11.27 -8.69
C GLU A 372 -26.16 -11.91 -10.09
N GLY A 373 -25.11 -12.58 -10.56
CA GLY A 373 -25.11 -13.33 -11.82
C GLY A 373 -25.09 -12.46 -13.08
N ARG A 374 -24.55 -11.24 -12.96
CA ARG A 374 -24.27 -10.29 -14.05
C ARG A 374 -22.76 -10.26 -14.37
N GLY A 375 -22.42 -9.74 -15.56
CA GLY A 375 -21.03 -9.52 -15.95
C GLY A 375 -20.23 -10.81 -16.24
N PRO A 376 -18.90 -10.78 -16.11
CA PRO A 376 -18.04 -11.95 -16.33
C PRO A 376 -18.14 -12.96 -15.17
N GLY A 377 -17.70 -14.20 -15.41
CA GLY A 377 -17.71 -15.28 -14.39
C GLY A 377 -18.85 -16.29 -14.51
N ARG A 378 -19.65 -16.27 -15.58
CA ARG A 378 -20.65 -17.33 -15.86
C ARG A 378 -19.98 -18.72 -15.84
N GLY A 379 -20.44 -19.58 -14.92
CA GLY A 379 -19.90 -20.94 -14.73
C GLY A 379 -18.84 -21.04 -13.62
N ALA A 380 -18.30 -19.92 -13.13
CA ALA A 380 -17.35 -19.89 -12.03
C ALA A 380 -18.00 -20.19 -10.67
N SER A 381 -17.20 -20.68 -9.73
CA SER A 381 -17.68 -21.02 -8.39
C SER A 381 -18.15 -19.79 -7.61
N GLY A 382 -19.45 -19.72 -7.30
CA GLY A 382 -20.07 -18.62 -6.54
C GLY A 382 -20.85 -17.62 -7.40
N TYR A 383 -20.71 -17.64 -8.72
CA TYR A 383 -21.43 -16.74 -9.63
C TYR A 383 -22.95 -16.91 -9.51
N GLY A 384 -23.68 -15.81 -9.33
CA GLY A 384 -25.14 -15.80 -9.18
C GLY A 384 -25.68 -16.43 -7.90
N LYS A 385 -24.84 -16.61 -6.86
CA LYS A 385 -25.22 -17.25 -5.59
C LYS A 385 -25.33 -16.29 -4.40
N GLY A 386 -25.31 -14.98 -4.65
CA GLY A 386 -25.26 -13.95 -3.59
C GLY A 386 -23.89 -13.84 -2.91
N GLU A 387 -23.81 -13.01 -1.87
CA GLU A 387 -22.59 -12.82 -1.08
C GLU A 387 -22.14 -14.13 -0.44
N ASN A 388 -20.84 -14.39 -0.49
CA ASN A 388 -20.22 -15.58 0.07
C ASN A 388 -19.03 -15.21 0.97
N GLU A 389 -18.49 -16.22 1.65
CA GLU A 389 -17.39 -16.02 2.60
C GLU A 389 -16.16 -15.34 1.99
N GLY A 390 -15.87 -15.58 0.71
CA GLY A 390 -14.75 -14.98 -0.02
C GLY A 390 -14.99 -13.50 -0.34
N THR A 391 -16.11 -13.17 -0.97
CA THR A 391 -16.43 -11.77 -1.33
C THR A 391 -16.63 -10.89 -0.09
N ALA A 392 -17.28 -11.40 0.95
CA ALA A 392 -17.39 -10.74 2.26
C ALA A 392 -16.00 -10.49 2.89
N ALA A 393 -15.07 -11.44 2.79
CA ALA A 393 -13.71 -11.28 3.28
C ALA A 393 -12.87 -10.27 2.44
N ILE A 394 -13.14 -10.10 1.14
CA ILE A 394 -12.53 -9.02 0.35
C ILE A 394 -13.02 -7.66 0.84
N ARG A 395 -14.34 -7.49 1.06
CA ARG A 395 -14.92 -6.25 1.62
C ARG A 395 -14.32 -5.89 2.98
N PHE A 396 -14.13 -6.89 3.85
CA PHE A 396 -13.48 -6.72 5.16
C PHE A 396 -12.04 -6.20 5.05
N GLU A 397 -11.26 -6.64 4.05
CA GLU A 397 -9.86 -6.23 3.89
C GLU A 397 -9.73 -4.88 3.15
N LEU A 398 -10.67 -4.55 2.25
CA LEU A 398 -10.81 -3.19 1.72
C LEU A 398 -11.13 -2.19 2.85
N LEU A 399 -11.99 -2.56 3.80
CA LEU A 399 -12.28 -1.71 4.96
C LEU A 399 -11.07 -1.54 5.91
N TRP A 400 -10.15 -2.50 5.97
CA TRP A 400 -8.89 -2.33 6.72
C TRP A 400 -8.00 -1.24 6.09
N ARG A 401 -7.98 -1.16 4.75
CA ARG A 401 -7.28 -0.07 4.02
C ARG A 401 -7.86 1.30 4.36
N ASP A 402 -9.19 1.42 4.35
CA ASP A 402 -9.90 2.64 4.73
C ASP A 402 -9.67 3.02 6.20
N TYR A 403 -9.67 2.04 7.11
CA TYR A 403 -9.36 2.27 8.52
C TYR A 403 -7.94 2.81 8.70
N MET A 404 -6.95 2.29 7.96
CA MET A 404 -5.57 2.79 8.02
C MET A 404 -5.46 4.21 7.48
N ARG A 405 -6.16 4.57 6.39
CA ARG A 405 -6.30 5.98 5.95
C ARG A 405 -6.83 6.88 7.07
N LEU A 406 -7.96 6.50 7.66
CA LEU A 406 -8.60 7.29 8.73
C LEU A 406 -7.73 7.37 9.99
N TYR A 407 -6.96 6.31 10.28
CA TYR A 407 -5.94 6.31 11.32
C TYR A 407 -4.83 7.34 11.04
N ALA A 408 -4.36 7.45 9.79
CA ALA A 408 -3.44 8.49 9.37
C ALA A 408 -4.02 9.90 9.55
N ARG A 409 -5.28 10.12 9.13
CA ARG A 409 -6.00 11.38 9.37
C ARG A 409 -6.08 11.75 10.86
N LYS A 410 -6.38 10.77 11.73
CA LYS A 410 -6.53 10.97 13.18
C LYS A 410 -5.20 11.27 13.90
N PHE A 411 -4.14 10.55 13.53
CA PHE A 411 -2.89 10.56 14.31
C PHE A 411 -1.80 11.42 13.68
N GLY A 412 -1.86 11.67 12.38
CA GLY A 412 -0.89 12.48 11.62
C GLY A 412 0.55 12.04 11.86
N CYS A 413 1.45 13.01 12.05
CA CYS A 413 2.88 12.75 12.27
C CYS A 413 3.22 11.89 13.50
N ARG A 414 2.26 11.61 14.40
CA ARG A 414 2.47 10.62 15.48
C ARG A 414 2.64 9.20 14.95
N MET A 415 2.19 8.91 13.73
CA MET A 415 2.41 7.60 13.11
C MET A 415 3.89 7.25 12.99
N TYR A 416 4.74 8.21 12.61
CA TYR A 416 6.16 8.00 12.31
C TYR A 416 7.08 8.06 13.56
N ARG A 417 6.50 8.26 14.76
CA ARG A 417 7.26 8.30 16.02
C ARG A 417 7.67 6.90 16.45
N LEU A 418 8.88 6.75 16.99
CA LEU A 418 9.42 5.47 17.49
C LEU A 418 8.46 4.74 18.45
N TYR A 419 7.75 5.49 19.30
CA TYR A 419 6.80 4.96 20.28
C TYR A 419 5.33 5.10 19.85
N GLY A 420 5.11 5.43 18.58
CA GLY A 420 3.81 5.52 17.93
C GLY A 420 2.86 6.57 18.50
N VAL A 421 1.57 6.23 18.53
CA VAL A 421 0.47 7.17 18.78
C VAL A 421 0.13 7.37 20.26
N HIS A 422 0.66 6.51 21.15
CA HIS A 422 0.36 6.53 22.57
C HIS A 422 1.27 7.51 23.33
N ASN A 423 0.66 8.43 24.09
CA ASN A 423 1.41 9.38 24.93
C ASN A 423 2.05 8.71 26.17
N THR A 424 1.49 7.59 26.65
CA THR A 424 1.97 6.87 27.84
C THR A 424 2.10 5.36 27.57
N TRP A 425 3.32 4.85 27.60
CA TRP A 425 3.56 3.40 27.48
C TRP A 425 3.26 2.73 28.82
N ASN A 426 2.13 2.01 28.92
CA ASN A 426 1.76 1.33 30.15
C ASN A 426 2.57 0.04 30.34
N SER A 427 3.74 0.16 30.96
CA SER A 427 4.69 -0.93 31.20
C SER A 427 4.20 -2.01 32.16
N SER A 428 3.05 -1.82 32.82
CA SER A 428 2.50 -2.78 33.80
C SER A 428 2.12 -4.15 33.22
N ARG A 429 1.86 -4.23 31.90
CA ARG A 429 1.24 -5.41 31.24
C ARG A 429 2.19 -6.34 30.48
N TRP A 430 3.47 -6.00 30.37
CA TRP A 430 4.47 -6.93 29.84
C TRP A 430 4.91 -7.87 30.96
N GLY A 431 4.34 -9.07 30.97
CA GLY A 431 4.53 -10.06 32.03
C GLY A 431 5.90 -10.75 31.96
N GLY A 432 6.75 -10.42 32.92
CA GLY A 432 7.87 -11.26 33.37
C GLY A 432 7.93 -11.18 34.89
N ASP A 433 7.96 -12.32 35.57
CA ASP A 433 8.11 -12.35 37.02
C ASP A 433 9.52 -11.88 37.40
N GLY A 434 9.59 -10.69 37.98
CA GLY A 434 10.83 -10.01 38.37
C GLY A 434 10.51 -8.90 39.35
N ASN A 435 11.18 -8.93 40.50
CA ASN A 435 10.87 -8.09 41.66
C ASN A 435 11.38 -6.66 41.49
N ASP A 436 10.62 -5.69 42.02
CA ASP A 436 10.89 -4.24 42.22
C ASP A 436 11.80 -3.42 41.27
N GLY A 437 11.27 -2.25 40.87
CA GLY A 437 12.04 -1.15 40.27
C GLY A 437 11.72 -0.87 38.80
N GLN A 438 11.01 0.24 38.53
CA GLN A 438 10.79 0.82 37.19
C GLN A 438 10.53 -0.17 36.04
N LYS A 439 9.30 -0.69 35.91
CA LYS A 439 8.88 -1.44 34.71
C LYS A 439 9.13 -0.59 33.46
N GLY A 440 10.08 -1.00 32.62
CA GLY A 440 10.62 -0.19 31.52
C GLY A 440 9.68 -0.02 30.32
N ARG A 441 9.86 1.07 29.58
CA ARG A 441 9.32 1.24 28.22
C ARG A 441 10.01 0.24 27.28
N LYS A 442 9.28 -0.33 26.30
CA LYS A 442 9.90 -1.17 25.24
C LYS A 442 11.05 -0.37 24.61
N ARG A 443 12.28 -0.87 24.72
CA ARG A 443 13.48 -0.21 24.19
C ARG A 443 13.80 -0.80 22.82
N PHE A 444 14.06 0.09 21.86
CA PHE A 444 14.47 -0.27 20.51
C PHE A 444 15.95 0.03 20.32
N LYS A 445 16.69 -0.87 19.68
CA LYS A 445 18.03 -0.62 19.17
C LYS A 445 17.93 0.24 17.91
N LEU A 446 18.72 1.30 17.85
CA LEU A 446 18.77 2.22 16.72
C LEU A 446 19.99 1.89 15.86
N LEU A 447 19.96 2.25 14.57
CA LEU A 447 21.07 1.93 13.65
C LEU A 447 22.32 2.75 13.98
N ASP A 448 22.20 4.08 14.10
CA ASP A 448 23.35 5.00 14.15
C ASP A 448 23.76 5.46 15.55
N GLN A 449 23.00 5.10 16.58
CA GLN A 449 23.30 5.52 17.96
C GLN A 449 22.90 4.46 18.98
N SER A 450 23.59 4.44 20.12
CA SER A 450 23.28 3.51 21.20
C SER A 450 21.95 3.89 21.85
N GLY A 451 21.03 2.92 21.97
CA GLY A 451 19.79 3.09 22.73
C GLY A 451 19.99 3.05 24.25
N GLY A 452 21.22 2.86 24.71
CA GLY A 452 21.62 2.82 26.12
C GLY A 452 22.63 1.70 26.42
N ALA A 453 22.89 1.44 27.70
CA ALA A 453 23.82 0.40 28.13
C ALA A 453 23.51 -0.96 27.47
N GLY A 454 24.53 -1.59 26.88
CA GLY A 454 24.44 -2.87 26.16
C GLY A 454 24.17 -2.78 24.65
N ASP A 455 23.72 -1.64 24.12
CA ASP A 455 23.47 -1.51 22.67
C ASP A 455 24.75 -1.14 21.92
N ASN A 456 25.06 -1.92 20.88
CA ASN A 456 26.14 -1.66 19.93
C ASN A 456 25.50 -1.30 18.56
N PRO A 457 25.67 -0.05 18.07
CA PRO A 457 25.11 0.40 16.80
C PRO A 457 25.60 -0.41 15.60
N GLU A 458 26.90 -0.68 15.50
CA GLU A 458 27.49 -1.43 14.38
C GLU A 458 26.93 -2.86 14.28
N ARG A 459 26.81 -3.58 15.40
CA ARG A 459 26.12 -4.89 15.43
C ARG A 459 24.63 -4.80 15.09
N THR A 460 24.02 -3.64 15.28
CA THR A 460 22.61 -3.40 14.91
C THR A 460 22.48 -3.12 13.41
N LYS A 461 23.43 -2.38 12.82
CA LYS A 461 23.57 -2.20 11.37
C LYS A 461 23.84 -3.53 10.66
N GLU A 462 24.78 -4.32 11.17
CA GLU A 462 25.10 -5.66 10.67
C GLU A 462 23.86 -6.59 10.71
N ALA A 463 23.15 -6.64 11.84
CA ALA A 463 21.92 -7.41 11.98
C ALA A 463 20.82 -6.93 11.02
N PHE A 464 20.72 -5.62 10.76
CA PHE A 464 19.77 -5.07 9.79
C PHE A 464 20.18 -5.36 8.34
N ALA A 465 21.47 -5.31 8.00
CA ALA A 465 21.98 -5.71 6.69
C ALA A 465 21.69 -7.19 6.40
N ARG A 466 21.99 -8.09 7.35
CA ARG A 466 21.65 -9.51 7.27
C ARG A 466 20.14 -9.78 7.21
N PHE A 467 19.32 -8.96 7.87
CA PHE A 467 17.87 -9.01 7.75
C PHE A 467 17.39 -8.61 6.34
N ARG A 468 17.88 -7.49 5.80
CA ARG A 468 17.57 -7.03 4.43
C ARG A 468 17.95 -8.10 3.40
N ALA A 469 19.15 -8.66 3.48
CA ALA A 469 19.65 -9.69 2.56
C ALA A 469 18.98 -11.08 2.69
N GLY A 470 18.04 -11.28 3.62
CA GLY A 470 17.44 -12.60 3.88
C GLY A 470 18.48 -13.64 4.32
N ARG A 471 19.30 -13.26 5.30
CA ARG A 471 20.40 -14.03 5.91
C ARG A 471 20.33 -14.00 7.45
N THR A 472 19.11 -14.12 7.98
CA THR A 472 18.80 -14.13 9.41
C THR A 472 19.03 -15.49 10.07
N GLY A 473 18.94 -16.60 9.32
CA GLY A 473 18.97 -17.96 9.86
C GLY A 473 17.58 -18.54 10.15
N ILE A 474 16.52 -17.82 9.78
CA ILE A 474 15.11 -18.18 10.01
C ILE A 474 14.40 -18.21 8.65
N GLY A 475 14.18 -19.41 8.12
CA GLY A 475 13.82 -19.62 6.71
C GLY A 475 12.62 -18.82 6.21
N LEU A 476 11.58 -18.62 7.04
CA LEU A 476 10.41 -17.82 6.67
C LEU A 476 10.71 -16.32 6.50
N ILE A 477 11.62 -15.78 7.31
CA ILE A 477 12.05 -14.37 7.25
C ILE A 477 13.01 -14.16 6.08
N ASP A 478 13.87 -15.15 5.85
CA ASP A 478 14.85 -15.15 4.78
C ASP A 478 14.16 -15.25 3.41
N ALA A 479 13.25 -16.21 3.23
CA ALA A 479 12.39 -16.33 2.05
C ALA A 479 11.63 -15.02 1.73
N SER A 480 11.02 -14.40 2.75
CA SER A 480 10.22 -13.19 2.58
C SER A 480 11.04 -11.96 2.17
N ASN A 481 12.21 -11.72 2.75
CA ASN A 481 13.05 -10.60 2.32
C ASN A 481 13.63 -10.82 0.91
N ARG A 482 13.90 -12.07 0.52
CA ARG A 482 14.36 -12.40 -0.84
C ARG A 482 13.24 -12.24 -1.87
N GLU A 483 12.03 -12.72 -1.58
CA GLU A 483 10.82 -12.45 -2.40
C GLU A 483 10.62 -10.94 -2.56
N LEU A 484 10.74 -10.16 -1.48
CA LEU A 484 10.59 -8.70 -1.51
C LEU A 484 11.63 -8.00 -2.39
N ILE A 485 12.91 -8.34 -2.25
CA ILE A 485 13.99 -7.75 -3.06
C ILE A 485 13.78 -8.05 -4.54
N LEU A 486 13.40 -9.28 -4.88
CA LEU A 486 13.32 -9.75 -6.26
C LEU A 486 12.03 -9.29 -6.97
N THR A 487 10.90 -9.21 -6.25
CA THR A 487 9.57 -9.03 -6.86
C THR A 487 8.86 -7.72 -6.48
N GLY A 488 9.32 -7.03 -5.44
CA GLY A 488 8.58 -5.91 -4.84
C GLY A 488 7.29 -6.31 -4.12
N TYR A 489 7.06 -7.62 -3.92
CA TYR A 489 5.87 -8.16 -3.27
C TYR A 489 6.25 -9.14 -2.15
N THR A 490 5.39 -9.23 -1.13
CA THR A 490 5.33 -10.34 -0.18
C THR A 490 3.90 -10.54 0.29
N SER A 491 3.55 -11.77 0.68
CA SER A 491 2.22 -12.08 1.24
C SER A 491 1.96 -11.36 2.58
N ASN A 492 0.70 -11.01 2.88
CA ASN A 492 0.29 -10.42 4.18
C ASN A 492 0.77 -11.27 5.38
N ARG A 493 0.74 -12.61 5.24
CA ARG A 493 1.24 -13.55 6.26
C ARG A 493 2.74 -13.39 6.50
N ALA A 494 3.52 -13.20 5.44
CA ALA A 494 4.95 -12.96 5.52
C ALA A 494 5.27 -11.58 6.10
N ARG A 495 4.60 -10.51 5.65
CA ARG A 495 4.76 -9.13 6.18
C ARG A 495 4.57 -9.05 7.70
N GLN A 496 3.53 -9.69 8.24
CA GLN A 496 3.30 -9.77 9.69
C GLN A 496 4.45 -10.45 10.46
N ASN A 497 5.03 -11.51 9.88
CA ASN A 497 6.15 -12.22 10.49
C ASN A 497 7.44 -11.40 10.45
N VAL A 498 7.76 -10.80 9.29
CA VAL A 498 8.93 -9.94 9.10
C VAL A 498 8.90 -8.73 10.03
N ALA A 499 7.76 -8.03 10.11
CA ALA A 499 7.60 -6.89 11.01
C ALA A 499 7.70 -7.28 12.49
N SER A 500 7.12 -8.43 12.88
CA SER A 500 7.25 -8.95 14.26
C SER A 500 8.67 -9.41 14.57
N PHE A 501 9.40 -9.93 13.59
CA PHE A 501 10.77 -10.40 13.76
C PHE A 501 11.71 -9.23 14.03
N LEU A 502 11.73 -8.22 13.15
CA LEU A 502 12.58 -7.03 13.32
C LEU A 502 12.28 -6.30 14.64
N SER A 503 11.00 -5.99 14.89
CA SER A 503 10.59 -5.12 15.99
C SER A 503 10.54 -5.80 17.36
N SER A 504 10.52 -7.14 17.43
CA SER A 504 10.28 -7.86 18.70
C SER A 504 11.20 -9.06 18.96
N HIS A 505 11.73 -9.75 17.93
CA HIS A 505 12.79 -10.76 18.13
C HIS A 505 14.17 -10.13 18.07
N LEU A 506 14.43 -9.24 17.10
CA LEU A 506 15.67 -8.48 17.03
C LEU A 506 15.64 -7.22 17.91
N GLY A 507 14.46 -6.68 18.21
CA GLY A 507 14.29 -5.46 19.02
C GLY A 507 14.84 -4.20 18.35
N ILE A 508 14.92 -4.18 17.02
CA ILE A 508 15.40 -3.05 16.22
C ILE A 508 14.24 -2.05 16.01
N ASP A 509 14.56 -0.76 15.89
CA ASP A 509 13.63 0.29 15.49
C ASP A 509 12.72 -0.20 14.35
N TRP A 510 11.42 -0.25 14.59
CA TRP A 510 10.48 -0.77 13.60
C TRP A 510 10.41 0.11 12.35
N ARG A 511 10.79 1.39 12.44
CA ARG A 511 10.70 2.37 11.36
C ARG A 511 11.68 2.08 10.24
N VAL A 512 12.85 1.50 10.52
CA VAL A 512 13.80 1.11 9.45
C VAL A 512 13.28 -0.07 8.63
N GLY A 513 12.42 -0.90 9.22
CA GLY A 513 11.65 -1.91 8.49
C GLY A 513 10.51 -1.32 7.67
N ALA A 514 9.82 -0.30 8.21
CA ALA A 514 8.82 0.45 7.47
C ALA A 514 9.43 1.17 6.26
N GLU A 515 10.61 1.79 6.41
CA GLU A 515 11.36 2.42 5.32
C GLU A 515 11.91 1.40 4.31
N TRP A 516 12.33 0.19 4.75
CA TRP A 516 12.70 -0.91 3.84
C TRP A 516 11.53 -1.39 2.97
N TYR A 517 10.32 -1.39 3.54
CA TYR A 517 9.10 -1.71 2.82
C TYR A 517 8.62 -0.54 1.94
N GLU A 518 8.81 0.71 2.39
CA GLU A 518 8.61 1.92 1.56
C GLU A 518 9.56 1.91 0.35
N TYR A 519 10.81 1.47 0.49
CA TYR A 519 11.72 1.31 -0.65
C TYR A 519 11.20 0.25 -1.64
N LEU A 520 11.03 -1.00 -1.21
CA LEU A 520 10.84 -2.13 -2.14
C LEU A 520 9.41 -2.41 -2.59
N LEU A 521 8.37 -2.09 -1.81
CA LEU A 521 7.02 -2.54 -2.15
C LEU A 521 6.46 -1.83 -3.38
N THR A 522 6.08 -2.62 -4.40
CA THR A 522 5.26 -2.17 -5.53
C THR A 522 3.92 -1.59 -5.05
N ASP A 523 3.37 -2.15 -3.95
CA ASP A 523 2.11 -1.75 -3.33
C ASP A 523 2.27 -0.85 -2.09
N TYR A 524 3.35 -0.05 -2.01
CA TYR A 524 3.51 0.93 -0.94
C TYR A 524 2.35 1.96 -0.93
N ASP A 525 1.58 1.92 0.15
CA ASP A 525 0.59 2.90 0.56
C ASP A 525 1.03 3.41 1.94
N MET A 526 1.20 4.73 2.08
CA MET A 526 1.77 5.34 3.29
C MET A 526 0.98 4.94 4.56
N ALA A 527 -0.34 5.06 4.52
CA ALA A 527 -1.19 4.81 5.68
C ALA A 527 -1.15 3.33 6.07
N ASN A 528 -1.19 2.44 5.08
CA ASN A 528 -1.21 1.00 5.29
C ASN A 528 0.16 0.46 5.72
N ASN A 529 1.26 0.89 5.10
CA ASN A 529 2.60 0.44 5.48
C ASN A 529 2.92 0.87 6.92
N TRP A 530 2.92 2.19 7.18
CA TRP A 530 3.29 2.71 8.50
C TRP A 530 2.31 2.31 9.59
N GLY A 531 1.01 2.23 9.28
CA GLY A 531 -0.02 1.77 10.22
C GLY A 531 0.12 0.30 10.62
N ASN A 532 0.31 -0.61 9.65
CA ASN A 532 0.49 -2.03 9.96
C ASN A 532 1.83 -2.32 10.63
N TRP A 533 2.91 -1.64 10.24
CA TRP A 533 4.21 -1.75 10.93
C TRP A 533 4.10 -1.29 12.39
N GLN A 534 3.45 -0.15 12.65
CA GLN A 534 3.23 0.35 14.01
C GLN A 534 2.34 -0.59 14.84
N TYR A 535 1.30 -1.17 14.22
CA TYR A 535 0.41 -2.16 14.84
C TYR A 535 1.20 -3.40 15.29
N VAL A 536 1.99 -4.00 14.39
CA VAL A 536 2.78 -5.21 14.68
C VAL A 536 3.95 -4.93 15.63
N ALA A 537 4.56 -3.75 15.59
CA ALA A 537 5.60 -3.34 16.51
C ALA A 537 5.10 -3.13 17.97
N GLY A 538 3.78 -3.15 18.18
CA GLY A 538 3.14 -3.01 19.49
C GLY A 538 3.04 -1.57 19.99
N VAL A 539 3.27 -0.58 19.11
CA VAL A 539 3.22 0.86 19.41
C VAL A 539 1.99 1.57 18.80
N GLY A 540 1.13 0.82 18.11
CA GLY A 540 -0.16 1.28 17.58
C GLY A 540 -1.36 0.83 18.42
N ASN A 541 -2.57 0.98 17.88
CA ASN A 541 -3.81 0.58 18.57
C ASN A 541 -4.19 -0.91 18.36
N ASP A 542 -3.29 -1.84 18.67
CA ASP A 542 -3.68 -3.26 18.78
C ASP A 542 -4.39 -3.51 20.13
N PRO A 543 -5.67 -3.92 20.16
CA PRO A 543 -6.33 -4.33 21.41
C PRO A 543 -5.65 -5.54 22.09
N ARG A 544 -4.79 -6.29 21.37
CA ARG A 544 -4.02 -7.44 21.87
C ARG A 544 -2.56 -7.11 22.18
N GLN A 545 -2.28 -5.86 22.58
CA GLN A 545 -0.95 -5.29 22.86
C GLN A 545 0.10 -6.33 23.30
N GLY A 546 1.19 -6.44 22.53
CA GLY A 546 2.29 -7.37 22.79
C GLY A 546 2.24 -8.70 22.03
N ARG A 547 1.43 -8.79 20.97
CA ARG A 547 1.41 -9.97 20.07
C ARG A 547 2.74 -10.14 19.33
N ILE A 548 3.58 -11.06 19.80
CA ILE A 548 4.78 -11.52 19.09
C ILE A 548 4.44 -12.76 18.25
N PHE A 549 4.73 -12.73 16.95
CA PHE A 549 4.65 -13.90 16.09
C PHE A 549 5.90 -14.77 16.26
N ASN A 550 5.73 -16.07 16.46
CA ASN A 550 6.85 -17.02 16.39
C ASN A 550 6.98 -17.50 14.93
N PRO A 551 8.01 -17.09 14.17
CA PRO A 551 8.12 -17.40 12.74
C PRO A 551 8.29 -18.89 12.47
N VAL A 552 8.85 -19.68 13.39
CA VAL A 552 8.97 -21.14 13.26
C VAL A 552 7.59 -21.80 13.36
N LYS A 553 6.76 -21.35 14.31
CA LYS A 553 5.37 -21.80 14.40
C LYS A 553 4.56 -21.36 13.17
N GLN A 554 4.79 -20.15 12.67
CA GLN A 554 4.08 -19.65 11.49
C GLN A 554 4.49 -20.39 10.21
N ALA A 555 5.76 -20.77 10.06
CA ALA A 555 6.20 -21.68 9.01
C ALA A 555 5.49 -23.05 9.14
N LEU A 556 5.40 -23.61 10.35
CA LEU A 556 4.66 -24.86 10.58
C LEU A 556 3.15 -24.76 10.29
N ASP A 557 2.54 -23.59 10.54
CA ASP A 557 1.11 -23.36 10.30
C ASP A 557 0.78 -23.17 8.81
N TYR A 558 1.63 -22.45 8.06
CA TYR A 558 1.34 -21.93 6.71
C TYR A 558 2.27 -22.42 5.59
N ASP A 559 3.43 -23.00 5.91
CA ASP A 559 4.38 -23.63 4.97
C ASP A 559 4.72 -25.07 5.41
N LYS A 560 3.66 -25.86 5.65
CA LYS A 560 3.73 -27.23 6.22
C LYS A 560 4.66 -28.19 5.46
N LYS A 561 4.86 -27.94 4.16
CA LYS A 561 5.70 -28.73 3.26
C LYS A 561 7.05 -28.09 2.95
N GLY A 562 7.27 -26.85 3.41
CA GLY A 562 8.49 -26.10 3.12
C GLY A 562 8.57 -25.58 1.67
N GLU A 563 7.46 -25.52 0.96
CA GLU A 563 7.41 -25.15 -0.46
C GLU A 563 7.82 -23.67 -0.65
N TYR A 564 7.33 -22.76 0.20
CA TYR A 564 7.68 -21.34 0.13
C TYR A 564 9.14 -21.06 0.49
N ILE A 565 9.65 -21.71 1.56
CA ILE A 565 11.05 -21.52 1.97
C ILE A 565 12.01 -22.11 0.93
N ARG A 566 11.73 -23.29 0.36
CA ARG A 566 12.57 -23.89 -0.70
C ARG A 566 12.51 -23.17 -2.04
N ALA A 567 11.44 -22.43 -2.31
CA ALA A 567 11.35 -21.56 -3.48
C ALA A 567 12.38 -20.43 -3.37
N TRP A 568 12.28 -19.60 -2.33
CA TRP A 568 13.05 -18.35 -2.19
C TRP A 568 14.40 -18.48 -1.46
N VAL A 569 14.67 -19.61 -0.77
CA VAL A 569 15.98 -19.94 -0.18
C VAL A 569 16.52 -21.19 -0.88
N PRO A 570 17.09 -21.07 -2.11
CA PRO A 570 17.54 -22.20 -2.90
C PRO A 570 18.60 -23.06 -2.20
N GLU A 571 19.40 -22.49 -1.30
CA GLU A 571 20.39 -23.22 -0.48
C GLU A 571 19.73 -24.28 0.43
N LEU A 572 18.45 -24.13 0.76
CA LEU A 572 17.67 -25.09 1.56
C LEU A 572 16.77 -25.99 0.71
N ARG A 573 16.76 -25.82 -0.62
CA ARG A 573 15.92 -26.60 -1.55
C ARG A 573 16.19 -28.10 -1.47
N GLY A 574 17.46 -28.46 -1.28
CA GLY A 574 17.92 -29.85 -1.15
C GLY A 574 17.65 -30.54 0.20
N VAL A 575 17.05 -29.86 1.19
CA VAL A 575 16.66 -30.49 2.46
C VAL A 575 15.58 -31.54 2.18
N ASP A 576 15.96 -32.81 2.21
CA ASP A 576 15.04 -33.94 2.02
C ASP A 576 14.12 -34.09 3.23
N LEU A 577 12.87 -33.65 3.14
CA LEU A 577 11.90 -33.76 4.23
C LEU A 577 11.26 -35.15 4.37
N LYS A 578 11.58 -36.13 3.51
CA LYS A 578 10.95 -37.44 3.59
C LYS A 578 11.40 -38.21 4.81
N LYS A 579 10.47 -38.96 5.38
CA LYS A 579 10.71 -40.06 6.29
C LYS A 579 10.00 -41.30 5.76
N ASP A 580 10.79 -42.29 5.36
CA ASP A 580 10.31 -43.60 4.95
C ASP A 580 10.08 -44.46 6.20
N TYR A 581 8.90 -45.09 6.28
CA TYR A 581 8.53 -46.07 7.31
C TYR A 581 8.35 -47.49 6.73
N GLY A 582 8.62 -47.68 5.45
CA GLY A 582 8.27 -48.87 4.69
C GLY A 582 6.82 -48.87 4.20
N ALA A 583 6.50 -49.85 3.35
CA ALA A 583 5.15 -50.07 2.78
C ALA A 583 4.55 -48.88 1.98
N GLY A 584 5.39 -47.97 1.48
CA GLY A 584 4.95 -46.84 0.63
C GLY A 584 4.33 -45.66 1.37
N ASN A 585 4.36 -45.66 2.71
CA ASN A 585 3.91 -44.54 3.52
C ASN A 585 5.06 -43.56 3.78
N GLU A 586 5.09 -42.46 3.02
CA GLU A 586 5.99 -41.32 3.26
C GLU A 586 5.31 -40.27 4.16
N GLU A 587 6.00 -39.83 5.22
CA GLU A 587 5.59 -38.63 5.99
C GLU A 587 6.68 -37.55 5.96
N ILE A 588 6.31 -36.34 6.38
CA ILE A 588 7.25 -35.21 6.58
C ILE A 588 7.97 -35.37 7.91
N ASP A 589 9.30 -35.55 7.86
CA ASP A 589 10.16 -35.56 9.03
C ASP A 589 10.14 -34.19 9.73
N GLN A 590 9.51 -34.14 10.91
CA GLN A 590 9.40 -32.92 11.70
C GLN A 590 10.76 -32.38 12.19
N GLY A 591 11.76 -33.24 12.38
CA GLY A 591 13.12 -32.84 12.76
C GLY A 591 13.83 -32.14 11.60
N LYS A 592 13.79 -32.73 10.41
CA LYS A 592 14.32 -32.10 9.19
C LYS A 592 13.55 -30.83 8.81
N LEU A 593 12.23 -30.79 9.05
CA LEU A 593 11.40 -29.59 8.87
C LEU A 593 11.82 -28.44 9.80
N MET A 594 12.20 -28.72 11.05
CA MET A 594 12.79 -27.71 11.92
C MET A 594 14.16 -27.22 11.42
N GLY A 595 14.92 -28.06 10.71
CA GLY A 595 16.14 -27.67 10.01
C GLY A 595 15.89 -26.73 8.83
N LEU A 596 14.82 -26.96 8.05
CA LEU A 596 14.40 -26.05 6.98
C LEU A 596 13.94 -24.69 7.54
N TYR A 597 13.20 -24.68 8.64
CA TYR A 597 12.73 -23.43 9.27
C TYR A 597 13.84 -22.68 10.03
N GLN A 598 14.89 -23.39 10.46
CA GLN A 598 16.02 -22.86 11.19
C GLN A 598 17.30 -23.60 10.79
N ALA A 599 18.01 -23.09 9.77
CA ALA A 599 19.15 -23.78 9.13
C ALA A 599 20.24 -24.25 10.12
N TRP A 600 20.44 -23.49 11.20
CA TRP A 600 21.38 -23.84 12.27
C TRP A 600 21.11 -25.20 12.93
N ARG A 601 19.86 -25.70 12.90
CA ARG A 601 19.42 -26.98 13.47
C ARG A 601 19.68 -28.19 12.56
N LEU A 602 20.11 -27.98 11.31
CA LEU A 602 20.47 -29.09 10.42
C LEU A 602 21.68 -29.87 10.98
N PRO A 603 21.69 -31.22 10.88
CA PRO A 603 22.86 -32.03 11.21
C PRO A 603 24.10 -31.64 10.39
N GLU A 604 25.28 -31.81 10.97
CA GLU A 604 26.53 -31.35 10.36
C GLU A 604 26.83 -32.00 8.99
N GLY A 605 26.54 -33.30 8.84
CA GLY A 605 26.66 -33.99 7.55
C GLY A 605 25.70 -33.46 6.48
N GLU A 606 24.48 -33.06 6.87
CA GLU A 606 23.51 -32.47 5.93
C GLU A 606 23.92 -31.04 5.55
N LYS A 607 24.46 -30.25 6.50
CA LYS A 607 25.06 -28.94 6.19
C LYS A 607 26.22 -29.05 5.20
N GLN A 608 27.11 -30.02 5.39
CA GLN A 608 28.24 -30.24 4.49
C GLN A 608 27.77 -30.68 3.09
N LYS A 609 26.82 -31.61 3.02
CA LYS A 609 26.20 -32.09 1.77
C LYS A 609 25.51 -30.96 0.98
N LEU A 610 24.88 -30.02 1.66
CA LEU A 610 24.15 -28.89 1.05
C LEU A 610 25.01 -27.62 0.86
N GLY A 611 26.31 -27.65 1.18
CA GLY A 611 27.19 -26.46 1.08
C GLY A 611 26.86 -25.35 2.09
N LEU A 612 26.10 -25.67 3.16
CA LEU A 612 25.66 -24.73 4.19
C LEU A 612 26.68 -24.53 5.33
N LYS A 613 27.69 -25.40 5.41
CA LYS A 613 28.76 -25.33 6.41
C LYS A 613 29.67 -24.13 6.13
N GLY A 614 30.05 -23.39 7.17
CA GLY A 614 30.82 -22.15 7.08
C GLY A 614 30.02 -20.91 6.66
N LEU A 615 28.72 -21.03 6.37
CA LEU A 615 27.86 -19.87 6.10
C LEU A 615 27.46 -19.21 7.41
N ASP A 616 27.85 -17.95 7.60
CA ASP A 616 27.57 -17.17 8.82
C ASP A 616 26.09 -17.19 9.23
N TRP A 617 25.16 -17.06 8.27
CA TRP A 617 23.73 -17.08 8.56
C TRP A 617 23.19 -18.43 9.06
N VAL A 618 23.93 -19.51 8.82
CA VAL A 618 23.62 -20.88 9.27
C VAL A 618 24.28 -21.18 10.62
N GLU A 619 25.52 -20.74 10.85
CA GLU A 619 26.25 -21.04 12.09
C GLU A 619 25.95 -20.03 13.21
N HIS A 620 25.81 -18.76 12.84
CA HIS A 620 25.56 -17.61 13.69
C HIS A 620 24.24 -16.91 13.30
N PRO A 621 23.08 -17.58 13.40
CA PRO A 621 21.78 -16.96 13.12
C PRO A 621 21.52 -15.77 14.06
N LEU A 622 20.83 -14.74 13.57
CA LEU A 622 20.57 -13.51 14.35
C LEU A 622 19.75 -13.76 15.63
N THR A 623 19.00 -14.87 15.67
CA THR A 623 18.38 -15.40 16.89
C THR A 623 18.18 -16.91 16.79
N ARG A 624 18.20 -17.62 17.91
CA ARG A 624 17.95 -19.06 17.99
C ARG A 624 16.63 -19.31 18.70
N ILE A 625 15.59 -19.65 17.94
CA ILE A 625 14.22 -19.77 18.45
C ILE A 625 14.00 -21.18 19.00
N GLN A 626 13.94 -21.29 20.32
CA GLN A 626 13.62 -22.53 21.02
C GLN A 626 12.15 -22.89 20.79
N PHE A 627 11.91 -23.84 19.90
CA PHE A 627 10.59 -24.34 19.54
C PHE A 627 10.61 -25.87 19.39
N SER A 628 9.58 -26.53 19.92
CA SER A 628 9.38 -27.98 19.89
C SER A 628 7.94 -28.31 19.50
N VAL A 629 7.77 -29.39 18.73
CA VAL A 629 6.47 -29.84 18.23
C VAL A 629 5.96 -30.97 19.12
N GLY A 630 5.06 -30.68 20.06
CA GLY A 630 4.54 -31.69 21.00
C GLY A 630 3.40 -31.18 21.90
N ARG A 631 2.55 -32.11 22.38
CA ARG A 631 1.39 -31.78 23.23
C ARG A 631 1.79 -31.17 24.58
N GLY A 632 1.73 -29.85 24.68
CA GLY A 632 1.88 -29.14 25.95
C GLY A 632 0.76 -29.47 26.95
N LYS A 633 1.00 -30.43 27.85
CA LYS A 633 0.78 -30.14 29.27
C LYS A 633 1.93 -29.25 29.71
N GLY A 634 1.63 -28.16 30.40
CA GLY A 634 2.67 -27.26 30.90
C GLY A 634 3.61 -27.98 31.87
N ALA A 635 4.89 -27.63 31.80
CA ALA A 635 5.87 -27.94 32.83
C ALA A 635 6.44 -26.61 33.35
N GLN A 636 5.94 -26.21 34.53
CA GLN A 636 6.76 -25.48 35.51
C GLN A 636 8.01 -26.37 35.77
N GLY A 637 9.21 -25.85 36.02
CA GLY A 637 9.54 -24.73 36.88
C GLY A 637 10.28 -25.29 38.10
N SER A 638 11.60 -25.02 38.15
CA SER A 638 12.54 -25.16 39.28
C SER A 638 12.43 -26.38 40.21
N GLU A 639 13.52 -27.15 40.30
CA GLU A 639 13.77 -28.06 41.42
C GLU A 639 13.82 -27.29 42.76
N ALA A 640 13.08 -27.75 43.77
CA ALA A 640 13.32 -27.38 45.17
C ALA A 640 13.00 -28.54 46.12
N ARG A 641 13.90 -28.77 47.07
CA ARG A 641 13.90 -29.90 48.02
C ARG A 641 12.72 -29.84 48.98
N GLY A 642 12.08 -30.98 49.24
CA GLY A 642 10.95 -31.05 50.19
C GLY A 642 11.34 -31.38 51.63
N ARG A 643 10.39 -31.15 52.56
CA ARG A 643 10.15 -31.89 53.82
C ARG A 643 8.86 -31.36 54.47
N GLY A 644 8.04 -32.24 55.05
CA GLY A 644 6.85 -31.84 55.83
C GLY A 644 5.68 -32.82 55.73
N ARG A 645 5.58 -33.77 56.66
CA ARG A 645 4.42 -34.67 56.79
C ARG A 645 3.25 -33.94 57.47
N GLY A 646 2.05 -34.03 56.91
CA GLY A 646 0.78 -33.63 57.55
C GLY A 646 -0.36 -34.54 57.05
N ARG A 647 -1.23 -35.02 57.95
CA ARG A 647 -2.07 -36.22 57.73
C ARG A 647 -3.57 -35.87 57.58
N ARG A 648 -4.30 -36.73 56.85
CA ARG A 648 -5.78 -37.00 56.86
C ARG A 648 -6.74 -36.03 56.12
N GLY A 649 -7.54 -36.62 55.22
CA GLY A 649 -8.93 -36.21 54.95
C GLY A 649 -9.47 -36.47 53.53
N GLY A 650 -10.32 -37.51 53.33
CA GLY A 650 -11.33 -37.54 52.25
C GLY A 650 -11.01 -38.18 50.88
N SER A 651 -11.55 -39.38 50.63
CA SER A 651 -11.95 -39.91 49.29
C SER A 651 -13.17 -39.13 48.75
N ARG A 652 -13.59 -39.03 47.47
CA ARG A 652 -13.27 -39.50 46.08
C ARG A 652 -13.84 -38.42 45.10
N GLY A 653 -13.64 -38.37 43.78
CA GLY A 653 -12.82 -39.14 42.82
C GLY A 653 -13.48 -39.21 41.41
N ARG A 654 -12.73 -38.88 40.33
CA ARG A 654 -13.15 -38.71 38.89
C ARG A 654 -13.98 -37.42 38.61
N GLU A 655 -13.93 -36.76 37.44
CA GLU A 655 -13.19 -36.99 36.18
C GLU A 655 -12.84 -35.66 35.44
N LYS A 656 -12.06 -35.71 34.35
CA LYS A 656 -11.58 -34.52 33.60
C LYS A 656 -12.44 -34.20 32.37
N GLY A 657 -12.66 -32.91 32.09
CA GLY A 657 -13.24 -32.43 30.83
C GLY A 657 -12.69 -31.09 30.35
N PHE A 658 -11.69 -31.10 29.47
CA PHE A 658 -11.24 -29.92 28.70
C PHE A 658 -12.05 -29.83 27.39
N ARG A 659 -12.67 -28.67 27.10
CA ARG A 659 -13.05 -28.24 25.73
C ARG A 659 -12.67 -26.76 25.60
N ARG A 660 -11.71 -26.36 24.77
CA ARG A 660 -11.80 -26.17 23.30
C ARG A 660 -13.00 -25.30 22.90
N LEU A 661 -12.75 -23.99 22.81
CA LEU A 661 -13.60 -23.04 22.08
C LEU A 661 -13.46 -23.31 20.58
N GLY A 662 -14.59 -23.54 19.92
CA GLY A 662 -14.71 -23.61 18.48
C GLY A 662 -16.19 -23.51 18.09
N SER A 663 -16.46 -22.73 17.05
CA SER A 663 -17.70 -22.70 16.25
C SER A 663 -19.04 -22.72 17.00
N ASP A 664 -19.68 -21.56 17.12
CA ASP A 664 -21.13 -21.46 17.28
C ASP A 664 -21.71 -20.46 16.26
N GLU A 665 -21.97 -20.97 15.06
CA GLU A 665 -23.03 -20.48 14.17
C GLU A 665 -23.80 -21.72 13.69
N ARG A 666 -24.99 -21.95 14.27
CA ARG A 666 -26.17 -22.60 13.65
C ARG A 666 -27.26 -22.87 14.68
N SER A 667 -28.34 -22.08 14.62
CA SER A 667 -29.71 -22.60 14.71
C SER A 667 -30.78 -21.51 14.50
N GLU A 668 -31.00 -21.09 13.25
CA GLU A 668 -32.35 -20.67 12.86
C GLU A 668 -33.15 -21.91 12.48
N ARG A 669 -34.12 -22.28 13.34
CA ARG A 669 -35.24 -23.18 12.98
C ARG A 669 -36.36 -23.13 14.04
N MET A 670 -37.10 -22.02 14.03
CA MET A 670 -38.51 -21.97 14.39
C MET A 670 -39.15 -21.05 13.33
N GLY A 671 -40.29 -21.34 12.71
CA GLY A 671 -41.38 -22.18 13.21
C GLY A 671 -42.59 -21.29 13.43
N ILE A 672 -43.08 -20.65 12.36
CA ILE A 672 -44.28 -19.82 12.39
C ILE A 672 -45.50 -20.75 12.41
N GLY A 673 -46.40 -20.55 13.37
CA GLY A 673 -47.68 -21.25 13.42
C GLY A 673 -48.53 -20.88 14.63
N ALA A 674 -49.50 -19.98 14.40
CA ALA A 674 -50.73 -19.71 15.18
C ALA A 674 -50.57 -19.32 16.68
N ASP A 675 -51.30 -18.37 17.27
CA ASP A 675 -52.69 -17.93 17.13
C ASP A 675 -52.83 -16.42 17.38
N GLY A 676 -53.87 -15.77 16.83
CA GLY A 676 -54.22 -14.36 17.07
C GLY A 676 -54.67 -13.62 15.82
#